data_AF-A0AAN3YVJ5-F1
#
_entry.id   AF-A0AAN3YVJ5-F1
#
_cell.length_a   1.000
_cell.length_b   1.000
_cell.length_c   1.000
_cell.angle_alpha   90.00
_cell.angle_beta   90.00
_cell.angle_gamma   90.00
#
_symmetry.space_group_name_H-M   'P 1'
#
loop_
_entity.id
_entity.type
_entity.pdbx_description
1 polymer ?
#
loop_
_entity_poly.entity_id
_entity_poly.type
_entity_poly.pdbx_seq_one_letter_code
_entity_poly.pdbx_strand_id
1 'polypeptide(L)'
;MTVSTELSHEEYVGNGVTTDFDFRFRIFEGKHLIVVVADSDGNEKTLKNGTDYTIVGAGSYHGGKVVLNKPLAQGWKILLERDLPVVQETDLRNQGKFFAEVHEDAFDYLTMLIQKALGTFSLSLRKPTYLSNYYDAKDNRIANLASPKVGTDAANKDYVDNSIKYIDSKTLRVNDKDIPSLPNADDRAGKVLTFDKDGYPIAVAPASGSAIDVINQIKNGDGSLIGVGNGETLKDKLSKIHSVVTPEMFIKDDDVTHNRAFEEMFIFAKDMGVNVEGSGTYILESTDDGIDITVDTDLSKAKIICTTKEDVPQWKQKTRIFSAHQNDKDITSLFHGSNINKGEKSLPILGLSGHITILSEDVVMLRYDGDTPEPQKKAETNQIFSNGMLKYEQYYNFSDNKKVYYKPHMPELNIKIGSIVLDGAFIRSIFSCYRNNTNLSINKISSINVGHAQAYVEQESCSNFSYNNAIYDLDYNPENLGGYALTYKYTTNTRISKVTDIHGWAGTDGNYARDIKAFDCDLLDVGGHFSMSDITIDSCKIRSQCRAQGWGVFEILNSKHILPNGKITKFTIGTRYDYANSWDGIIRVYNLDVVLGDFTTGYMIVSAQEPKNDHHFMGKCPDIYIDGVTINLDNIKSAIGMEIRGIDLGVSRRENLEKYQILPSFHEIRRVKMISQRVFNRIDFRVVYNNRDYSLIENEEFKKISNNNRFYSLNVSDVDIYKAGSSDYDGYFGVHTFGFTENVIMRQDIKIEKSNNCIPVIKSANDISVKMANMMFNYIAVDGRINKKLESSNEIFIYNSIVYNPEIINPSGYRACVISIFNSKFDWLSKSPFSTLRNEIDFNNNMGSDFVLGKGGVIIIINGCFGRLESLDMTYNERFKKYISENYKDTRYYV
;
A
#
# COMPACT_ATOMS: atom_id res chain seq x y z
N MET A 1 -43.60 -40.41 16.00
CA MET A 1 -44.75 -39.47 15.86
C MET A 1 -44.16 -38.11 15.50
N THR A 2 -44.81 -37.28 14.68
CA THR A 2 -44.21 -36.05 14.12
C THR A 2 -44.59 -34.77 14.88
N VAL A 3 -43.77 -33.72 14.79
CA VAL A 3 -44.16 -32.35 15.19
C VAL A 3 -45.38 -31.90 14.39
N SER A 4 -46.53 -31.84 15.07
CA SER A 4 -47.84 -31.52 14.48
C SER A 4 -48.42 -30.18 14.94
N THR A 5 -47.69 -29.46 15.80
CA THR A 5 -48.08 -28.14 16.33
C THR A 5 -47.13 -27.06 15.83
N GLU A 6 -47.66 -25.87 15.55
CA GLU A 6 -46.88 -24.67 15.21
C GLU A 6 -46.35 -23.95 16.46
N LEU A 7 -46.83 -24.33 17.65
CA LEU A 7 -46.42 -23.71 18.92
C LEU A 7 -44.98 -24.08 19.26
N SER A 8 -44.16 -23.05 19.52
CA SER A 8 -42.79 -23.17 20.06
C SER A 8 -42.62 -22.46 21.41
N HIS A 9 -43.63 -21.70 21.84
CA HIS A 9 -43.67 -20.98 23.10
C HIS A 9 -45.10 -20.81 23.61
N GLU A 10 -45.24 -20.50 24.90
CA GLU A 10 -46.49 -20.12 25.57
C GLU A 10 -46.20 -18.96 26.54
N GLU A 11 -47.15 -18.04 26.66
CA GLU A 11 -47.08 -16.92 27.60
C GLU A 11 -48.28 -16.96 28.56
N TYR A 12 -48.02 -16.75 29.85
CA TYR A 12 -49.06 -16.66 30.88
C TYR A 12 -48.88 -15.42 31.75
N VAL A 13 -49.98 -14.95 32.35
CA VAL A 13 -49.98 -13.87 33.34
C VAL A 13 -50.23 -14.45 34.73
N GLY A 14 -49.40 -14.07 35.69
CA GLY A 14 -49.48 -14.48 37.07
C GLY A 14 -50.68 -13.86 37.78
N ASN A 15 -51.34 -14.67 38.60
CA ASN A 15 -52.46 -14.28 39.47
C ASN A 15 -52.06 -14.24 40.96
N GLY A 16 -50.78 -14.47 41.29
CA GLY A 16 -50.28 -14.54 42.66
C GLY A 16 -50.48 -15.89 43.36
N VAL A 17 -51.09 -16.88 42.70
CA VAL A 17 -51.43 -18.19 43.31
C VAL A 17 -50.97 -19.39 42.47
N THR A 18 -51.04 -19.31 41.14
CA THR A 18 -50.68 -20.41 40.24
C THR A 18 -49.18 -20.69 40.23
N THR A 19 -48.80 -21.96 40.43
CA THR A 19 -47.42 -22.47 40.32
C THR A 19 -47.19 -23.31 39.05
N ASP A 20 -48.26 -23.82 38.47
CA ASP A 20 -48.21 -24.81 37.39
C ASP A 20 -48.58 -24.14 36.07
N PHE A 21 -47.68 -24.20 35.09
CA PHE A 21 -47.87 -23.62 33.76
C PHE A 21 -47.61 -24.70 32.71
N ASP A 22 -48.65 -25.04 31.94
CA ASP A 22 -48.55 -26.08 30.92
C ASP A 22 -47.87 -25.55 29.64
N PHE A 23 -47.22 -26.43 28.89
CA PHE A 23 -46.74 -26.14 27.54
C PHE A 23 -47.16 -27.26 26.60
N ARG A 24 -47.69 -26.92 25.42
CA ARG A 24 -48.34 -27.88 24.50
C ARG A 24 -47.45 -28.30 23.34
N PHE A 25 -46.14 -28.18 23.51
CA PHE A 25 -45.17 -28.40 22.46
C PHE A 25 -44.06 -29.34 22.94
N ARG A 26 -43.58 -30.24 22.07
CA ARG A 26 -42.56 -31.24 22.43
C ARG A 26 -41.22 -30.58 22.76
N ILE A 27 -40.54 -31.08 23.78
CA ILE A 27 -39.12 -30.84 24.09
C ILE A 27 -38.43 -32.19 24.29
N PHE A 28 -37.20 -32.37 23.83
CA PHE A 28 -36.49 -33.65 23.97
C PHE A 28 -35.93 -33.88 25.38
N GLU A 29 -35.42 -32.81 26.00
CA GLU A 29 -34.81 -32.85 27.34
C GLU A 29 -35.22 -31.61 28.12
N GLY A 30 -35.14 -31.66 29.45
CA GLY A 30 -35.46 -30.51 30.30
C GLY A 30 -34.56 -29.29 30.08
N LYS A 31 -33.37 -29.46 29.48
CA LYS A 31 -32.48 -28.36 29.09
C LYS A 31 -32.94 -27.61 27.83
N HIS A 32 -33.87 -28.19 27.07
CA HIS A 32 -34.38 -27.63 25.81
C HIS A 32 -35.59 -26.71 25.99
N LEU A 33 -35.87 -26.30 27.23
CA LEU A 33 -36.91 -25.34 27.58
C LEU A 33 -36.27 -24.20 28.39
N ILE A 34 -36.49 -22.97 27.95
CA ILE A 34 -36.16 -21.78 28.72
C ILE A 34 -37.43 -21.20 29.33
N VAL A 35 -37.31 -20.71 30.56
CA VAL A 35 -38.40 -20.07 31.31
C VAL A 35 -37.94 -18.68 31.68
N VAL A 36 -38.67 -17.67 31.20
CA VAL A 36 -38.38 -16.25 31.46
C VAL A 36 -39.59 -15.64 32.16
N VAL A 37 -39.36 -14.86 33.21
CA VAL A 37 -40.41 -14.06 33.84
C VAL A 37 -40.13 -12.58 33.62
N ALA A 38 -41.19 -11.78 33.46
CA ALA A 38 -41.11 -10.33 33.40
C ALA A 38 -41.99 -9.72 34.49
N ASP A 39 -41.48 -8.71 35.19
CA ASP A 39 -42.29 -7.93 36.14
C ASP A 39 -43.23 -6.94 35.43
N SER A 40 -44.01 -6.18 36.18
CA SER A 40 -44.97 -5.20 35.64
C SER A 40 -44.31 -4.03 34.89
N ASP A 41 -43.02 -3.79 35.13
CA ASP A 41 -42.24 -2.74 34.48
C ASP A 41 -41.51 -3.26 33.23
N GLY A 42 -41.64 -4.57 32.94
CA GLY A 42 -41.02 -5.23 31.79
C GLY A 42 -39.58 -5.67 32.03
N ASN A 43 -39.11 -5.74 33.27
CA ASN A 43 -37.78 -6.27 33.57
C ASN A 43 -37.80 -7.80 33.52
N GLU A 44 -37.00 -8.37 32.62
CA GLU A 44 -36.95 -9.80 32.38
C GLU A 44 -35.90 -10.53 33.23
N LYS A 45 -36.22 -11.76 33.65
CA LYS A 45 -35.31 -12.67 34.35
C LYS A 45 -35.53 -14.11 33.89
N THR A 46 -34.47 -14.75 33.40
CA THR A 46 -34.46 -16.19 33.13
C THR A 46 -34.39 -17.00 34.42
N LEU A 47 -35.28 -17.97 34.59
CA LEU A 47 -35.32 -18.90 35.72
C LEU A 47 -34.46 -20.14 35.46
N LYS A 48 -33.96 -20.78 36.53
CA LYS A 48 -33.13 -22.00 36.45
C LYS A 48 -33.91 -23.26 36.80
N ASN A 49 -33.91 -24.24 35.88
CA ASN A 49 -34.48 -25.57 36.12
C ASN A 49 -33.74 -26.27 37.28
N GLY A 50 -34.50 -26.91 38.18
CA GLY A 50 -34.02 -27.57 39.39
C GLY A 50 -33.83 -26.64 40.60
N THR A 51 -33.83 -25.31 40.42
CA THR A 51 -33.71 -24.33 41.52
C THR A 51 -34.93 -23.42 41.65
N ASP A 52 -35.41 -22.86 40.54
CA ASP A 52 -36.54 -21.94 40.52
C ASP A 52 -37.84 -22.65 40.09
N TYR A 53 -37.72 -23.68 39.26
CA TYR A 53 -38.82 -24.50 38.76
C TYR A 53 -38.36 -25.92 38.43
N THR A 54 -39.32 -26.82 38.23
CA THR A 54 -39.09 -28.17 37.69
C THR A 54 -39.95 -28.41 36.45
N ILE A 55 -39.51 -29.32 35.58
CA ILE A 55 -40.24 -29.68 34.36
C ILE A 55 -40.80 -31.09 34.50
N VAL A 56 -42.08 -31.25 34.22
CA VAL A 56 -42.77 -32.54 34.13
C VAL A 56 -43.15 -32.77 32.66
N GLY A 57 -42.91 -33.96 32.13
CA GLY A 57 -43.29 -34.32 30.76
C GLY A 57 -42.26 -33.99 29.67
N ALA A 58 -40.98 -33.82 30.01
CA ALA A 58 -39.91 -33.76 28.99
C ALA A 58 -39.88 -35.08 28.16
N GLY A 59 -39.72 -34.97 26.85
CA GLY A 59 -39.80 -36.09 25.90
C GLY A 59 -41.22 -36.44 25.43
N SER A 60 -42.27 -35.90 26.08
CA SER A 60 -43.67 -36.11 25.69
C SER A 60 -44.01 -35.39 24.39
N TYR A 61 -44.74 -36.09 23.50
CA TYR A 61 -45.24 -35.54 22.24
C TYR A 61 -46.33 -34.47 22.41
N HIS A 62 -47.06 -34.51 23.53
CA HIS A 62 -48.15 -33.56 23.82
C HIS A 62 -47.69 -32.38 24.69
N GLY A 63 -46.38 -32.24 24.90
CA GLY A 63 -45.81 -31.27 25.83
C GLY A 63 -45.91 -31.72 27.29
N GLY A 64 -45.81 -30.74 28.19
CA GLY A 64 -45.64 -30.98 29.62
C GLY A 64 -45.99 -29.75 30.45
N LYS A 65 -45.35 -29.62 31.60
CA LYS A 65 -45.64 -28.61 32.62
C LYS A 65 -44.37 -28.07 33.25
N VAL A 66 -44.34 -26.77 33.50
CA VAL A 66 -43.39 -26.08 34.38
C VAL A 66 -44.05 -25.86 35.74
N VAL A 67 -43.44 -26.39 36.80
CA VAL A 67 -43.87 -26.20 38.20
C VAL A 67 -42.90 -25.25 38.88
N LEU A 68 -43.33 -24.02 39.15
CA LEU A 68 -42.55 -23.04 39.89
C LEU A 68 -42.49 -23.38 41.38
N ASN A 69 -41.37 -23.09 42.02
CA ASN A 69 -41.21 -23.30 43.47
C ASN A 69 -41.96 -22.25 44.31
N LYS A 70 -42.40 -21.14 43.70
CA LYS A 70 -43.23 -20.10 44.29
C LYS A 70 -44.27 -19.65 43.26
N PRO A 71 -45.49 -19.27 43.69
CA PRO A 71 -46.49 -18.70 42.79
C PRO A 71 -45.95 -17.52 41.99
N LEU A 72 -46.31 -17.43 40.70
CA LEU A 72 -45.98 -16.25 39.90
C LEU A 72 -46.79 -15.05 40.40
N ALA A 73 -46.10 -13.97 40.77
CA ALA A 73 -46.71 -12.78 41.34
C ALA A 73 -47.81 -12.18 40.44
N GLN A 74 -48.80 -11.51 41.04
CA GLN A 74 -49.91 -10.93 40.28
C GLN A 74 -49.40 -9.88 39.28
N GLY A 75 -49.82 -10.02 38.02
CA GLY A 75 -49.45 -9.11 36.93
C GLY A 75 -48.08 -9.36 36.31
N TRP A 76 -47.27 -10.28 36.86
CA TRP A 76 -46.04 -10.72 36.21
C TRP A 76 -46.35 -11.64 35.03
N LYS A 77 -45.48 -11.66 34.02
CA LYS A 77 -45.60 -12.57 32.87
C LYS A 77 -44.60 -13.70 32.99
N ILE A 78 -44.93 -14.87 32.44
CA ILE A 78 -44.01 -15.99 32.27
C ILE A 78 -44.07 -16.48 30.82
N LEU A 79 -42.91 -16.60 30.21
CA LEU A 79 -42.66 -17.18 28.89
C LEU A 79 -42.04 -18.56 29.08
N LEU A 80 -42.67 -19.57 28.48
CA LEU A 80 -42.11 -20.90 28.31
C LEU A 80 -41.74 -21.07 26.85
N GLU A 81 -40.46 -21.17 26.51
CA GLU A 81 -40.01 -21.23 25.12
C GLU A 81 -39.08 -22.41 24.87
N ARG A 82 -39.24 -23.06 23.71
CA ARG A 82 -38.34 -24.13 23.27
C ARG A 82 -36.99 -23.54 22.83
N ASP A 83 -35.92 -23.98 23.49
CA ASP A 83 -34.55 -23.60 23.13
C ASP A 83 -33.71 -24.83 22.77
N LEU A 84 -33.65 -25.15 21.48
CA LEU A 84 -32.81 -26.24 20.96
C LEU A 84 -31.43 -25.72 20.52
N PRO A 85 -30.35 -26.47 20.81
CA PRO A 85 -29.04 -26.26 20.18
C PRO A 85 -29.13 -26.38 18.65
N VAL A 86 -28.35 -25.59 17.91
CA VAL A 86 -28.35 -25.63 16.43
C VAL A 86 -27.30 -26.63 15.94
N VAL A 87 -27.51 -27.91 16.23
CA VAL A 87 -26.61 -29.01 15.84
C VAL A 87 -27.40 -30.18 15.26
N GLN A 88 -26.73 -31.04 14.50
CA GLN A 88 -27.28 -32.33 14.09
C GLN A 88 -26.58 -33.45 14.89
N GLU A 89 -27.27 -34.02 15.86
CA GLU A 89 -26.69 -35.07 16.72
C GLU A 89 -26.75 -36.47 16.09
N THR A 90 -27.64 -36.67 15.11
CA THR A 90 -27.87 -37.96 14.47
C THR A 90 -27.02 -38.15 13.21
N ASP A 91 -26.13 -39.14 13.24
CA ASP A 91 -25.34 -39.62 12.10
C ASP A 91 -26.01 -40.86 11.46
N LEU A 92 -26.55 -40.70 10.25
CA LEU A 92 -27.22 -41.78 9.52
C LEU A 92 -26.20 -42.62 8.74
N ARG A 93 -25.94 -43.83 9.22
CA ARG A 93 -24.94 -44.74 8.61
C ARG A 93 -25.46 -45.43 7.35
N ASN A 94 -24.60 -45.51 6.33
CA ASN A 94 -24.91 -46.24 5.10
C ASN A 94 -25.05 -47.76 5.37
N GLN A 95 -26.03 -48.40 4.72
CA GLN A 95 -26.34 -49.84 4.85
C GLN A 95 -26.69 -50.33 6.28
N GLY A 96 -27.05 -49.41 7.19
CA GLY A 96 -27.60 -49.75 8.50
C GLY A 96 -29.06 -50.23 8.44
N LYS A 97 -29.56 -50.83 9.53
CA LYS A 97 -31.00 -51.14 9.66
C LYS A 97 -31.79 -49.82 9.68
N PHE A 98 -32.88 -49.77 8.90
CA PHE A 98 -33.77 -48.61 8.88
C PHE A 98 -34.63 -48.57 10.15
N PHE A 99 -34.30 -47.67 11.07
CA PHE A 99 -35.11 -47.38 12.25
C PHE A 99 -35.88 -46.08 12.02
N ALA A 100 -37.20 -46.19 11.80
CA ALA A 100 -38.05 -45.04 11.47
C ALA A 100 -37.98 -43.94 12.55
N GLU A 101 -38.03 -44.30 13.84
CA GLU A 101 -37.99 -43.33 14.94
C GLU A 101 -36.71 -42.48 14.95
N VAL A 102 -35.55 -43.02 14.55
CA VAL A 102 -34.30 -42.23 14.47
C VAL A 102 -34.37 -41.17 13.38
N HIS A 103 -35.04 -41.47 12.27
CA HIS A 103 -35.22 -40.52 11.17
C HIS A 103 -36.28 -39.47 11.54
N GLU A 104 -37.39 -39.90 12.14
CA GLU A 104 -38.45 -39.00 12.60
C GLU A 104 -37.96 -38.02 13.68
N ASP A 105 -37.19 -38.48 14.68
CA ASP A 105 -36.62 -37.58 15.70
C ASP A 105 -35.66 -36.55 15.08
N ALA A 106 -34.88 -36.94 14.06
CA ALA A 106 -34.00 -36.01 13.34
C ALA A 106 -34.79 -34.97 12.51
N PHE A 107 -35.87 -35.39 11.84
CA PHE A 107 -36.75 -34.49 11.09
C PHE A 107 -37.56 -33.57 12.00
N ASP A 108 -38.04 -34.08 13.13
CA ASP A 108 -38.70 -33.30 14.18
C ASP A 108 -37.75 -32.24 14.73
N TYR A 109 -36.50 -32.60 15.03
CA TYR A 109 -35.49 -31.66 15.52
C TYR A 109 -35.26 -30.51 14.53
N LEU A 110 -35.08 -30.82 13.24
CA LEU A 110 -34.93 -29.80 12.20
C LEU A 110 -36.18 -28.91 12.07
N THR A 111 -37.37 -29.51 12.13
CA THR A 111 -38.64 -28.77 12.08
C THR A 111 -38.77 -27.82 13.27
N MET A 112 -38.38 -28.24 14.47
CA MET A 112 -38.38 -27.39 15.66
C MET A 112 -37.35 -26.26 15.57
N LEU A 113 -36.19 -26.48 14.94
CA LEU A 113 -35.23 -25.41 14.66
C LEU A 113 -35.79 -24.36 13.69
N ILE A 114 -36.56 -24.78 12.68
CA ILE A 114 -37.26 -23.87 11.77
C ILE A 114 -38.31 -23.06 12.52
N GLN A 115 -39.11 -23.68 13.39
CA GLN A 115 -40.08 -22.97 14.24
C GLN A 115 -39.39 -21.92 15.14
N LYS A 116 -38.24 -22.27 15.74
CA LYS A 116 -37.41 -21.34 16.51
C LYS A 116 -36.96 -20.15 15.66
N ALA A 117 -36.44 -20.40 14.46
CA ALA A 117 -36.00 -19.35 13.56
C ALA A 117 -37.15 -18.40 13.14
N LEU A 118 -38.31 -18.96 12.78
CA LEU A 118 -39.51 -18.17 12.46
C LEU A 118 -40.00 -17.36 13.66
N GLY A 119 -39.93 -17.92 14.86
CA GLY A 119 -40.20 -17.24 16.13
C GLY A 119 -39.24 -16.07 16.36
N THR A 120 -37.93 -16.26 16.20
CA THR A 120 -36.94 -15.16 16.32
C THR A 120 -37.17 -14.07 15.28
N PHE A 121 -37.48 -14.43 14.04
CA PHE A 121 -37.86 -13.44 13.02
C PHE A 121 -39.12 -12.66 13.40
N SER A 122 -40.03 -13.24 14.19
CA SER A 122 -41.22 -12.55 14.67
C SER A 122 -40.91 -11.32 15.54
N LEU A 123 -39.77 -11.34 16.23
CA LEU A 123 -39.27 -10.27 17.11
C LEU A 123 -38.48 -9.18 16.38
N SER A 124 -38.13 -9.40 15.11
CA SER A 124 -37.37 -8.43 14.31
C SER A 124 -38.27 -7.31 13.78
N LEU A 125 -37.71 -6.10 13.66
CA LEU A 125 -38.36 -4.99 12.98
C LEU A 125 -38.49 -5.32 11.47
N ARG A 126 -39.72 -5.45 10.96
CA ARG A 126 -39.98 -5.95 9.60
C ARG A 126 -41.05 -5.12 8.89
N LYS A 127 -41.05 -5.24 7.55
CA LYS A 127 -42.12 -4.72 6.71
C LYS A 127 -43.38 -5.59 6.90
N PRO A 128 -44.58 -5.02 7.04
CA PRO A 128 -45.82 -5.81 7.14
C PRO A 128 -46.08 -6.69 5.92
N THR A 129 -45.75 -6.19 4.73
CA THR A 129 -45.88 -6.90 3.46
C THR A 129 -44.69 -6.59 2.56
N TYR A 130 -44.51 -7.36 1.48
CA TYR A 130 -43.50 -7.06 0.46
C TYR A 130 -43.70 -5.68 -0.18
N LEU A 131 -44.94 -5.18 -0.23
CA LEU A 131 -45.31 -3.88 -0.83
C LEU A 131 -45.18 -2.69 0.12
N SER A 132 -45.11 -2.90 1.44
CA SER A 132 -44.98 -1.80 2.40
C SER A 132 -43.69 -1.01 2.12
N ASN A 133 -43.62 0.29 2.42
CA ASN A 133 -42.36 1.06 2.32
C ASN A 133 -41.89 1.54 3.70
N TYR A 134 -42.38 0.89 4.75
CA TYR A 134 -42.05 1.17 6.14
C TYR A 134 -41.83 -0.13 6.91
N TYR A 135 -41.08 0.00 8.00
CA TYR A 135 -40.95 -1.03 9.02
C TYR A 135 -41.97 -0.77 10.12
N ASP A 136 -42.71 -1.80 10.52
CA ASP A 136 -43.75 -1.70 11.55
C ASP A 136 -43.23 -2.21 12.89
N ALA A 137 -43.17 -1.32 13.89
CA ALA A 137 -42.79 -1.65 15.25
C ALA A 137 -43.95 -2.22 16.09
N LYS A 138 -45.19 -2.22 15.56
CA LYS A 138 -46.41 -2.72 16.23
C LYS A 138 -46.62 -2.10 17.62
N ASP A 139 -46.50 -0.78 17.68
CA ASP A 139 -46.56 0.03 18.91
C ASP A 139 -45.50 -0.33 19.98
N ASN A 140 -44.52 -1.18 19.67
CA ASN A 140 -43.41 -1.46 20.58
C ASN A 140 -42.40 -0.30 20.59
N ARG A 141 -41.84 -0.07 21.78
CA ARG A 141 -40.77 0.92 21.97
C ARG A 141 -39.48 0.48 21.27
N ILE A 142 -38.89 1.40 20.49
CA ILE A 142 -37.52 1.27 19.98
C ILE A 142 -36.57 1.96 20.98
N ALA A 143 -35.66 1.21 21.58
CA ALA A 143 -34.69 1.72 22.56
C ALA A 143 -33.24 1.56 22.07
N ASN A 144 -32.31 2.33 22.66
CA ASN A 144 -30.89 2.34 22.31
C ASN A 144 -30.58 2.78 20.86
N LEU A 145 -31.41 3.66 20.30
CA LEU A 145 -31.19 4.26 18.98
C LEU A 145 -30.13 5.38 19.06
N ALA A 146 -29.06 5.25 18.27
CA ALA A 146 -28.03 6.28 18.16
C ALA A 146 -28.56 7.58 17.54
N SER A 147 -27.86 8.70 17.78
CA SER A 147 -28.23 9.97 17.17
C SER A 147 -28.08 9.92 15.64
N PRO A 148 -28.97 10.59 14.88
CA PRO A 148 -28.94 10.58 13.41
C PRO A 148 -27.66 11.25 12.88
N LYS A 149 -27.05 10.70 11.83
CA LYS A 149 -25.83 11.22 11.19
C LYS A 149 -26.13 11.88 9.84
N VAL A 150 -27.10 11.37 9.10
CA VAL A 150 -27.53 11.90 7.80
C VAL A 150 -29.04 12.17 7.79
N GLY A 151 -29.51 12.98 6.82
CA GLY A 151 -30.88 13.52 6.82
C GLY A 151 -32.02 12.51 6.66
N THR A 152 -31.72 11.23 6.42
CA THR A 152 -32.71 10.15 6.29
C THR A 152 -32.72 9.18 7.48
N ASP A 153 -31.89 9.42 8.50
CA ASP A 153 -31.81 8.58 9.69
C ASP A 153 -33.00 8.84 10.63
N ALA A 154 -33.39 7.81 11.40
CA ALA A 154 -34.34 7.97 12.49
C ALA A 154 -33.72 8.82 13.61
N ALA A 155 -34.46 9.80 14.12
CA ALA A 155 -34.01 10.64 15.22
C ALA A 155 -34.40 10.06 16.58
N ASN A 156 -33.45 10.01 17.51
CA ASN A 156 -33.76 9.72 18.91
C ASN A 156 -34.31 10.97 19.63
N LYS A 157 -34.94 10.76 20.79
CA LYS A 157 -35.55 11.84 21.58
C LYS A 157 -34.54 12.93 21.96
N ASP A 158 -33.34 12.55 22.38
CA ASP A 158 -32.30 13.49 22.79
C ASP A 158 -31.89 14.44 21.67
N TYR A 159 -31.76 13.94 20.44
CA TYR A 159 -31.45 14.77 19.27
C TYR A 159 -32.56 15.79 18.99
N VAL A 160 -33.83 15.36 19.06
CA VAL A 160 -34.99 16.24 18.82
C VAL A 160 -35.10 17.30 19.91
N ASP A 161 -35.02 16.92 21.19
CA ASP A 161 -35.11 17.87 22.32
C ASP A 161 -34.00 18.92 22.26
N ASN A 162 -32.77 18.53 21.92
CA ASN A 162 -31.64 19.47 21.78
C ASN A 162 -31.83 20.41 20.57
N SER A 163 -32.36 19.89 19.46
CA SER A 163 -32.65 20.69 18.26
C SER A 163 -33.74 21.74 18.53
N ILE A 164 -34.79 21.36 19.26
CA ILE A 164 -35.86 22.27 19.67
C ILE A 164 -35.36 23.30 20.68
N LYS A 165 -34.59 22.89 21.69
CA LYS A 165 -34.01 23.81 22.69
C LYS A 165 -33.13 24.89 22.05
N TYR A 166 -32.38 24.54 21.00
CA TYR A 166 -31.61 25.49 20.22
C TYR A 166 -32.51 26.53 19.52
N ILE A 167 -33.60 26.11 18.89
CA ILE A 167 -34.57 26.98 18.23
C ILE A 167 -35.28 27.89 19.25
N ASP A 168 -35.72 27.31 20.37
CA ASP A 168 -36.44 28.00 21.44
C ASP A 168 -35.59 29.11 22.07
N SER A 169 -34.29 28.88 22.22
CA SER A 169 -33.34 29.87 22.76
C SER A 169 -33.13 31.11 21.90
N LYS A 170 -33.65 31.14 20.65
CA LYS A 170 -33.43 32.23 19.68
C LYS A 170 -34.70 32.98 19.26
N THR A 171 -35.83 32.77 19.93
CA THR A 171 -37.11 33.39 19.53
C THR A 171 -37.68 34.31 20.60
N LEU A 172 -38.20 35.47 20.17
CA LEU A 172 -39.06 36.32 21.01
C LEU A 172 -40.44 35.66 21.04
N ARG A 173 -40.98 35.42 22.24
CA ARG A 173 -42.28 34.73 22.45
C ARG A 173 -43.15 35.50 23.41
N VAL A 174 -44.46 35.43 23.19
CA VAL A 174 -45.50 35.81 24.13
C VAL A 174 -46.53 34.68 24.17
N ASN A 175 -47.23 34.52 25.28
CA ASN A 175 -48.14 33.38 25.52
C ASN A 175 -49.59 33.66 25.10
N ASP A 176 -49.88 34.90 24.73
CA ASP A 176 -51.22 35.43 24.47
C ASP A 176 -51.50 35.61 22.97
N LYS A 177 -50.49 35.68 22.11
CA LYS A 177 -50.64 35.83 20.65
C LYS A 177 -49.41 35.42 19.85
N ASP A 178 -49.63 35.12 18.58
CA ASP A 178 -48.55 34.95 17.61
C ASP A 178 -47.87 36.30 17.31
N ILE A 179 -46.54 36.28 17.28
CA ILE A 179 -45.71 37.44 16.98
C ILE A 179 -45.30 37.41 15.50
N PRO A 180 -45.47 38.50 14.73
CA PRO A 180 -44.97 38.58 13.36
C PRO A 180 -43.44 38.52 13.33
N SER A 181 -42.89 38.02 12.22
CA SER A 181 -41.45 37.99 12.01
C SER A 181 -40.86 39.39 12.13
N LEU A 182 -39.77 39.53 12.88
CA LEU A 182 -39.02 40.79 12.92
C LEU A 182 -38.57 41.19 11.50
N PRO A 183 -38.45 42.50 11.21
CA PRO A 183 -37.89 42.97 9.94
C PRO A 183 -36.55 42.32 9.62
N ASN A 184 -36.18 42.28 8.33
CA ASN A 184 -34.91 41.68 7.88
C ASN A 184 -33.69 42.36 8.54
N ALA A 185 -32.51 41.76 8.37
CA ALA A 185 -31.31 42.21 9.08
C ALA A 185 -30.96 43.67 8.78
N ASP A 186 -31.06 44.06 7.51
CA ASP A 186 -30.73 45.40 7.04
C ASP A 186 -31.68 46.44 7.63
N ASP A 187 -32.97 46.12 7.71
CA ASP A 187 -34.01 47.03 8.21
C ASP A 187 -33.96 47.26 9.72
N ARG A 188 -33.43 46.30 10.50
CA ARG A 188 -33.32 46.41 11.97
C ARG A 188 -31.92 46.79 12.46
N ALA A 189 -30.92 46.84 11.58
CA ALA A 189 -29.55 47.19 11.95
C ALA A 189 -29.50 48.60 12.58
N GLY A 190 -28.79 48.72 13.72
CA GLY A 190 -28.65 49.99 14.44
C GLY A 190 -29.91 50.51 15.15
N LYS A 191 -31.02 49.77 15.12
CA LYS A 191 -32.31 50.13 15.74
C LYS A 191 -32.53 49.40 17.07
N VAL A 192 -33.41 49.95 17.91
CA VAL A 192 -33.86 49.38 19.18
C VAL A 192 -35.18 48.63 18.94
N LEU A 193 -35.27 47.42 19.50
CA LEU A 193 -36.51 46.65 19.52
C LEU A 193 -37.46 47.22 20.58
N THR A 194 -38.64 47.65 20.18
CA THR A 194 -39.72 48.14 21.05
C THR A 194 -41.04 47.52 20.63
N PHE A 195 -42.16 47.92 21.24
CA PHE A 195 -43.48 47.40 20.92
C PHE A 195 -44.41 48.54 20.49
N ASP A 196 -45.25 48.29 19.50
CA ASP A 196 -46.32 49.21 19.12
C ASP A 196 -47.49 49.18 20.12
N LYS A 197 -48.52 49.97 19.84
CA LYS A 197 -49.71 50.06 20.71
C LYS A 197 -50.49 48.74 20.83
N ASP A 198 -50.31 47.81 19.90
CA ASP A 198 -50.99 46.52 19.82
C ASP A 198 -50.09 45.37 20.33
N GLY A 199 -48.93 45.72 20.91
CA GLY A 199 -47.98 44.79 21.52
C GLY A 199 -47.12 44.05 20.49
N TYR A 200 -47.09 44.46 19.23
CA TYR A 200 -46.22 43.85 18.23
C TYR A 200 -44.81 44.44 18.28
N PRO A 201 -43.76 43.62 18.19
CA PRO A 201 -42.39 44.11 18.20
C PRO A 201 -42.07 44.88 16.92
N ILE A 202 -41.50 46.07 17.07
CA ILE A 202 -41.06 46.96 15.99
C ILE A 202 -39.61 47.41 16.24
N ALA A 203 -38.87 47.68 15.18
CA ALA A 203 -37.50 48.20 15.26
C ALA A 203 -37.47 49.71 14.96
N VAL A 204 -37.00 50.53 15.90
CA VAL A 204 -36.99 52.01 15.79
C VAL A 204 -35.60 52.59 16.02
N ALA A 205 -35.28 53.75 15.43
CA ALA A 205 -33.98 54.40 15.64
C ALA A 205 -33.77 54.76 17.12
N PRO A 206 -32.55 54.61 17.67
CA PRO A 206 -32.24 55.01 19.03
C PRO A 206 -32.34 56.52 19.21
N ALA A 207 -32.68 56.96 20.42
CA ALA A 207 -32.65 58.38 20.75
C ALA A 207 -31.20 58.92 20.65
N SER A 208 -31.04 60.06 19.97
CA SER A 208 -29.72 60.70 19.77
C SER A 208 -29.08 61.04 21.12
N GLY A 209 -27.79 60.70 21.28
CA GLY A 209 -27.02 60.89 22.52
C GLY A 209 -27.27 59.84 23.61
N SER A 210 -28.09 58.81 23.35
CA SER A 210 -28.26 57.69 24.26
C SER A 210 -27.01 56.80 24.32
N ALA A 211 -26.83 56.04 25.40
CA ALA A 211 -25.75 55.06 25.50
C ALA A 211 -25.77 54.05 24.33
N ILE A 212 -26.95 53.73 23.80
CA ILE A 212 -27.10 52.84 22.64
C ILE A 212 -26.66 53.53 21.33
N ASP A 213 -26.88 54.83 21.16
CA ASP A 213 -26.40 55.63 20.02
C ASP A 213 -24.86 55.69 20.02
N VAL A 214 -24.25 55.99 21.17
CA VAL A 214 -22.79 55.96 21.35
C VAL A 214 -22.21 54.57 21.12
N ILE A 215 -22.87 53.50 21.63
CA ILE A 215 -22.46 52.11 21.37
C ILE A 215 -22.58 51.78 19.87
N ASN A 216 -23.59 52.27 19.16
CA ASN A 216 -23.74 52.04 17.73
C ASN A 216 -22.66 52.77 16.91
N GLN A 217 -22.28 53.98 17.32
CA GLN A 217 -21.18 54.74 16.70
C GLN A 217 -19.82 54.06 16.95
N ILE A 218 -19.58 53.53 18.15
CA ILE A 218 -18.36 52.76 18.49
C ILE A 218 -18.35 51.37 17.82
N LYS A 219 -19.51 50.73 17.65
CA LYS A 219 -19.67 49.39 17.03
C LYS A 219 -19.26 49.32 15.56
N ASN A 220 -19.19 50.46 14.86
CA ASN A 220 -18.60 50.50 13.52
C ASN A 220 -17.14 49.97 13.52
N GLY A 221 -16.49 49.91 14.68
CA GLY A 221 -15.30 49.08 14.91
C GLY A 221 -14.05 49.52 14.15
N ASP A 222 -14.12 50.63 13.42
CA ASP A 222 -13.04 51.11 12.57
C ASP A 222 -11.97 51.90 13.35
N GLY A 223 -12.15 52.09 14.66
CA GLY A 223 -11.21 52.77 15.54
C GLY A 223 -11.18 54.30 15.39
N SER A 224 -12.08 54.90 14.59
CA SER A 224 -12.06 56.35 14.28
C SER A 224 -12.40 57.24 15.48
N LEU A 225 -13.02 56.69 16.52
CA LEU A 225 -13.48 57.41 17.70
C LEU A 225 -12.62 57.15 18.95
N ILE A 226 -11.56 56.34 18.83
CA ILE A 226 -10.67 55.97 19.94
C ILE A 226 -9.34 56.69 19.77
N GLY A 227 -9.04 57.67 20.63
CA GLY A 227 -7.76 58.38 20.60
C GLY A 227 -6.61 57.54 21.20
N VAL A 228 -5.43 57.56 20.56
CA VAL A 228 -4.26 56.76 20.98
C VAL A 228 -3.01 57.59 21.28
N GLY A 229 -3.17 58.92 21.42
CA GLY A 229 -2.09 59.89 21.70
C GLY A 229 -1.63 60.67 20.45
N ASN A 230 -0.99 61.83 20.64
CA ASN A 230 -0.47 62.71 19.57
C ASN A 230 -1.47 63.16 18.49
N GLY A 231 -2.77 63.19 18.81
CA GLY A 231 -3.81 63.60 17.87
C GLY A 231 -4.21 62.53 16.85
N GLU A 232 -3.72 61.29 16.99
CA GLU A 232 -4.10 60.16 16.13
C GLU A 232 -5.21 59.32 16.76
N THR A 233 -6.06 58.76 15.90
CA THR A 233 -7.08 57.77 16.24
C THR A 233 -6.53 56.34 16.11
N LEU A 234 -7.18 55.36 16.74
CA LEU A 234 -6.86 53.95 16.56
C LEU A 234 -6.97 53.54 15.09
N LYS A 235 -7.89 54.15 14.34
CA LYS A 235 -8.01 54.00 12.88
C LYS A 235 -6.75 54.47 12.15
N ASP A 236 -6.24 55.65 12.50
CA ASP A 236 -5.02 56.19 11.87
C ASP A 236 -3.82 55.27 12.13
N LYS A 237 -3.75 54.68 13.32
CA LYS A 237 -2.69 53.72 13.69
C LYS A 237 -2.84 52.37 12.98
N LEU A 238 -4.06 51.84 12.91
CA LEU A 238 -4.40 50.61 12.18
C LEU A 238 -4.19 50.76 10.66
N SER A 239 -4.46 51.94 10.10
CA SER A 239 -4.26 52.24 8.68
C SER A 239 -2.78 52.28 8.26
N LYS A 240 -1.86 52.31 9.24
CA LYS A 240 -0.41 52.20 9.05
C LYS A 240 0.11 50.76 9.23
N ILE A 241 -0.73 49.81 9.64
CA ILE A 241 -0.36 48.39 9.68
C ILE A 241 -0.43 47.87 8.25
N HIS A 242 0.74 47.58 7.66
CA HIS A 242 0.83 47.01 6.34
C HIS A 242 0.15 45.63 6.32
N SER A 243 -0.61 45.33 5.25
CA SER A 243 -1.25 44.02 5.06
C SER A 243 -0.24 42.87 4.87
N VAL A 244 1.02 43.23 4.59
CA VAL A 244 2.19 42.35 4.46
C VAL A 244 3.41 43.09 4.99
N VAL A 245 4.43 42.37 5.44
CA VAL A 245 5.73 42.95 5.81
C VAL A 245 6.81 42.51 4.86
N THR A 246 7.82 43.37 4.65
CA THR A 246 8.92 43.08 3.72
C THR A 246 10.26 43.16 4.44
N PRO A 247 11.30 42.44 3.95
CA PRO A 247 12.62 42.51 4.56
C PRO A 247 13.19 43.93 4.60
N GLU A 248 12.91 44.76 3.59
CA GLU A 248 13.37 46.15 3.50
C GLU A 248 12.92 47.03 4.67
N MET A 249 11.81 46.70 5.33
CA MET A 249 11.33 47.43 6.51
C MET A 249 12.24 47.26 7.73
N PHE A 250 13.10 46.23 7.75
CA PHE A 250 13.93 45.84 8.88
C PHE A 250 15.44 45.97 8.59
N ILE A 251 15.83 46.17 7.33
CA ILE A 251 17.22 46.41 6.91
C ILE A 251 17.68 47.78 7.40
N LYS A 252 18.90 47.83 7.96
CA LYS A 252 19.59 49.06 8.33
C LYS A 252 20.69 49.39 7.32
N ASP A 253 21.03 50.67 7.20
CA ASP A 253 22.03 51.16 6.22
C ASP A 253 23.43 50.54 6.41
N ASP A 254 23.75 50.02 7.60
CA ASP A 254 25.02 49.39 7.96
C ASP A 254 24.98 47.85 7.98
N ASP A 255 23.86 47.23 7.62
CA ASP A 255 23.74 45.76 7.54
C ASP A 255 24.64 45.21 6.42
N VAL A 256 25.62 44.38 6.79
CA VAL A 256 26.46 43.62 5.85
C VAL A 256 25.78 42.31 5.43
N THR A 257 25.00 41.72 6.34
CA THR A 257 24.14 40.56 6.12
C THR A 257 22.73 40.91 6.60
N HIS A 258 21.71 40.29 6.02
CA HIS A 258 20.31 40.60 6.33
C HIS A 258 19.66 39.60 7.29
N ASN A 259 20.43 38.74 7.95
CA ASN A 259 19.92 37.73 8.91
C ASN A 259 19.03 38.37 9.97
N ARG A 260 19.54 39.40 10.66
CA ARG A 260 18.80 40.15 11.69
C ARG A 260 17.48 40.71 11.14
N ALA A 261 17.52 41.32 9.95
CA ALA A 261 16.33 41.90 9.34
C ALA A 261 15.26 40.83 9.07
N PHE A 262 15.65 39.66 8.57
CA PHE A 262 14.74 38.53 8.35
C PHE A 262 14.20 37.93 9.65
N GLU A 263 15.05 37.76 10.67
CA GLU A 263 14.64 37.27 11.99
C GLU A 263 13.62 38.20 12.66
N GLU A 264 13.92 39.51 12.73
CA GLU A 264 13.01 40.52 13.27
C GLU A 264 11.70 40.60 12.47
N MET A 265 11.79 40.53 11.13
CA MET A 265 10.63 40.52 10.24
C MET A 265 9.71 39.34 10.51
N PHE A 266 10.23 38.11 10.61
CA PHE A 266 9.39 36.93 10.84
C PHE A 266 8.77 36.92 12.24
N ILE A 267 9.49 37.39 13.27
CA ILE A 267 8.93 37.58 14.61
C ILE A 267 7.77 38.58 14.56
N PHE A 268 7.99 39.74 13.93
CA PHE A 268 6.96 40.76 13.80
C PHE A 268 5.74 40.28 12.98
N ALA A 269 5.97 39.60 11.86
CA ALA A 269 4.92 39.09 10.99
C ALA A 269 4.01 38.11 11.74
N LYS A 270 4.63 37.20 12.51
CA LYS A 270 3.93 36.24 13.36
C LYS A 270 3.12 36.92 14.46
N ASP A 271 3.71 37.87 15.17
CA ASP A 271 3.04 38.58 16.27
C ASP A 271 1.85 39.42 15.78
N MET A 272 1.95 39.97 14.57
CA MET A 272 0.88 40.77 13.94
C MET A 272 -0.12 39.95 13.13
N GLY A 273 0.15 38.67 12.87
CA GLY A 273 -0.70 37.81 12.04
C GLY A 273 -0.77 38.25 10.58
N VAL A 274 0.36 38.72 10.02
CA VAL A 274 0.48 39.18 8.63
C VAL A 274 1.48 38.33 7.85
N ASN A 275 1.36 38.33 6.53
CA ASN A 275 2.25 37.57 5.64
C ASN A 275 3.52 38.36 5.29
N VAL A 276 4.51 37.66 4.76
CA VAL A 276 5.77 38.24 4.29
C VAL A 276 5.80 38.31 2.76
N GLU A 277 6.24 39.43 2.20
CA GLU A 277 6.53 39.58 0.78
C GLU A 277 7.91 40.24 0.58
N GLY A 278 8.67 39.79 -0.43
CA GLY A 278 9.99 40.37 -0.72
C GLY A 278 10.43 40.17 -2.16
N SER A 279 11.15 41.17 -2.68
CA SER A 279 11.64 41.18 -4.07
C SER A 279 13.07 41.67 -4.23
N GLY A 280 13.77 41.97 -3.12
CA GLY A 280 15.13 42.47 -3.12
C GLY A 280 16.19 41.41 -3.40
N THR A 281 17.45 41.84 -3.34
CA THR A 281 18.60 40.94 -3.24
C THR A 281 19.09 40.94 -1.80
N TYR A 282 19.16 39.78 -1.18
CA TYR A 282 19.51 39.64 0.22
C TYR A 282 20.72 38.73 0.42
N ILE A 283 21.69 39.18 1.23
CA ILE A 283 22.83 38.36 1.66
C ILE A 283 22.46 37.74 2.99
N LEU A 284 22.40 36.41 3.05
CA LEU A 284 22.08 35.65 4.26
C LEU A 284 23.18 34.64 4.56
N GLU A 285 23.65 34.65 5.79
CA GLU A 285 24.53 33.61 6.31
C GLU A 285 23.71 32.42 6.82
N SER A 286 24.19 31.21 6.62
CA SER A 286 23.60 30.03 7.24
C SER A 286 23.94 29.97 8.74
N THR A 287 23.00 29.47 9.54
CA THR A 287 23.15 29.30 11.00
C THR A 287 22.81 27.88 11.42
N ASP A 288 23.12 27.50 12.65
CA ASP A 288 22.86 26.13 13.15
C ASP A 288 21.37 25.76 13.13
N ASP A 289 20.44 26.72 13.26
CA ASP A 289 18.99 26.45 13.22
C ASP A 289 18.31 26.98 11.96
N GLY A 290 19.00 27.83 11.18
CA GLY A 290 18.40 28.59 10.08
C GLY A 290 17.44 29.67 10.56
N ILE A 291 17.10 30.57 9.65
CA ILE A 291 16.06 31.58 9.88
C ILE A 291 14.68 30.88 9.80
N ASP A 292 13.94 30.86 10.91
CA ASP A 292 12.66 30.16 11.01
C ASP A 292 11.53 30.94 10.29
N ILE A 293 11.00 30.35 9.23
CA ILE A 293 9.86 30.86 8.48
C ILE A 293 8.58 30.39 9.16
N THR A 294 7.86 31.32 9.79
CA THR A 294 6.72 31.00 10.68
C THR A 294 5.35 31.38 10.11
N VAL A 295 5.31 32.16 9.02
CA VAL A 295 4.10 32.66 8.35
C VAL A 295 4.22 32.49 6.84
N ASP A 296 3.09 32.59 6.12
CA ASP A 296 3.10 32.54 4.66
C ASP A 296 4.03 33.61 4.09
N THR A 297 4.88 33.19 3.16
CA THR A 297 6.04 33.95 2.71
C THR A 297 6.18 33.87 1.20
N ASP A 298 6.07 35.02 0.52
CA ASP A 298 6.29 35.14 -0.91
C ASP A 298 7.56 35.97 -1.22
N LEU A 299 8.67 35.25 -1.31
CA LEU A 299 9.96 35.73 -1.80
C LEU A 299 10.21 35.30 -3.25
N SER A 300 9.17 34.98 -4.03
CA SER A 300 9.30 34.43 -5.38
C SER A 300 10.04 35.35 -6.37
N LYS A 301 10.10 36.65 -6.06
CA LYS A 301 10.83 37.68 -6.83
C LYS A 301 12.19 38.03 -6.23
N ALA A 302 12.53 37.48 -5.07
CA ALA A 302 13.77 37.79 -4.38
C ALA A 302 14.96 36.96 -4.89
N LYS A 303 16.15 37.51 -4.70
CA LYS A 303 17.43 36.81 -4.87
C LYS A 303 18.13 36.70 -3.52
N ILE A 304 18.48 35.50 -3.11
CA ILE A 304 19.19 35.22 -1.86
C ILE A 304 20.59 34.75 -2.19
N ILE A 305 21.60 35.34 -1.55
CA ILE A 305 23.01 35.01 -1.72
C ILE A 305 23.54 34.52 -0.37
N CYS A 306 24.13 33.34 -0.36
CA CYS A 306 24.81 32.79 0.81
C CYS A 306 26.29 32.59 0.49
N THR A 307 27.15 33.02 1.42
CA THR A 307 28.61 32.93 1.32
C THR A 307 29.23 32.15 2.50
N THR A 308 28.40 31.55 3.37
CA THR A 308 28.89 30.85 4.55
C THR A 308 29.68 29.60 4.17
N LYS A 309 30.91 29.49 4.67
CA LYS A 309 31.79 28.37 4.41
C LYS A 309 32.16 27.63 5.69
N GLU A 310 31.61 26.43 5.87
CA GLU A 310 32.06 25.53 6.92
C GLU A 310 33.31 24.76 6.47
N ASP A 311 34.41 24.91 7.19
CA ASP A 311 35.67 24.18 6.95
C ASP A 311 35.63 22.76 7.55
N VAL A 312 34.59 22.01 7.22
CA VAL A 312 34.42 20.59 7.58
C VAL A 312 34.07 19.78 6.35
N PRO A 313 34.33 18.46 6.35
CA PRO A 313 33.84 17.60 5.29
C PRO A 313 32.32 17.71 5.14
N GLN A 314 31.82 17.64 3.91
CA GLN A 314 30.41 17.74 3.54
C GLN A 314 29.43 16.94 4.41
N TRP A 315 29.79 15.76 4.89
CA TRP A 315 28.94 14.92 5.75
C TRP A 315 28.89 15.37 7.22
N LYS A 316 29.63 16.44 7.57
CA LYS A 316 29.68 17.04 8.90
C LYS A 316 29.15 18.48 8.95
N GLN A 317 28.75 19.04 7.80
CA GLN A 317 28.16 20.38 7.73
C GLN A 317 26.88 20.45 8.59
N LYS A 318 26.58 21.60 9.20
CA LYS A 318 25.43 21.73 10.14
C LYS A 318 24.52 22.92 9.86
N THR A 319 25.05 23.96 9.24
CA THR A 319 24.36 25.24 9.10
C THR A 319 23.38 25.22 7.94
N ARG A 320 22.27 25.94 8.09
CA ARG A 320 21.19 26.06 7.11
C ARG A 320 20.75 27.51 6.94
N ILE A 321 20.22 27.88 5.77
CA ILE A 321 19.76 29.26 5.54
C ILE A 321 18.39 29.47 6.19
N PHE A 322 17.43 28.61 5.86
CA PHE A 322 16.06 28.68 6.36
C PHE A 322 15.63 27.38 7.01
N SER A 323 14.66 27.51 7.91
CA SER A 323 13.96 26.38 8.50
C SER A 323 12.48 26.68 8.67
N ALA A 324 11.69 25.62 8.91
CA ALA A 324 10.32 25.76 9.40
C ALA A 324 10.13 24.77 10.55
N HIS A 325 9.98 25.30 11.77
CA HIS A 325 9.99 24.48 12.98
C HIS A 325 8.61 24.17 13.55
N GLN A 326 8.48 22.94 14.05
CA GLN A 326 7.41 22.50 14.93
C GLN A 326 7.96 21.44 15.88
N ASN A 327 7.71 21.60 17.18
CA ASN A 327 8.20 20.67 18.19
C ASN A 327 7.42 19.35 18.20
N ASP A 328 8.14 18.25 18.36
CA ASP A 328 7.57 16.93 18.67
C ASP A 328 7.08 16.87 20.12
N LYS A 329 6.00 16.13 20.35
CA LYS A 329 5.51 15.77 21.68
C LYS A 329 5.81 14.31 21.96
N ASP A 330 6.57 14.04 23.02
CA ASP A 330 6.73 12.67 23.53
C ASP A 330 5.41 12.23 24.18
N ILE A 331 4.79 11.20 23.60
CA ILE A 331 3.54 10.60 24.08
C ILE A 331 3.72 9.13 24.46
N THR A 332 4.96 8.71 24.71
CA THR A 332 5.31 7.31 25.02
C THR A 332 4.49 6.74 26.18
N SER A 333 4.20 7.57 27.19
CA SER A 333 3.40 7.19 28.37
C SER A 333 1.98 6.72 28.03
N LEU A 334 1.42 7.16 26.89
CA LEU A 334 0.09 6.74 26.44
C LEU A 334 0.08 5.30 25.89
N PHE A 335 1.25 4.70 25.69
CA PHE A 335 1.43 3.36 25.12
C PHE A 335 2.16 2.38 26.06
N HIS A 336 2.26 2.70 27.36
CA HIS A 336 2.86 1.82 28.35
C HIS A 336 2.06 0.50 28.47
N GLY A 337 2.76 -0.63 28.41
CA GLY A 337 2.16 -1.98 28.52
C GLY A 337 1.28 -2.41 27.35
N SER A 338 1.24 -1.63 26.26
CA SER A 338 0.51 -1.97 25.03
C SER A 338 1.48 -2.27 23.90
N ASN A 339 1.37 -3.43 23.25
CA ASN A 339 2.13 -3.70 22.03
C ASN A 339 1.51 -2.92 20.86
N ILE A 340 2.35 -2.45 19.93
CA ILE A 340 1.89 -1.98 18.61
C ILE A 340 2.33 -3.05 17.63
N ASN A 341 1.37 -3.72 17.01
CA ASN A 341 1.62 -4.93 16.24
C ASN A 341 1.65 -4.65 14.73
N LYS A 342 2.48 -5.41 14.01
CA LYS A 342 2.46 -5.47 12.56
C LYS A 342 1.05 -5.83 12.09
N GLY A 343 0.55 -5.11 11.09
CA GLY A 343 -0.78 -5.31 10.54
C GLY A 343 -1.87 -4.41 11.13
N GLU A 344 -1.58 -3.70 12.21
CA GLU A 344 -2.56 -2.78 12.82
C GLU A 344 -2.81 -1.57 11.92
N LYS A 345 -4.10 -1.21 11.77
CA LYS A 345 -4.57 -0.04 11.01
C LYS A 345 -5.07 1.09 11.89
N SER A 346 -4.93 0.92 13.20
CA SER A 346 -5.36 1.88 14.21
C SER A 346 -4.52 1.72 15.46
N LEU A 347 -4.32 2.81 16.18
CA LEU A 347 -3.76 2.80 17.53
C LEU A 347 -4.89 3.04 18.54
N PRO A 348 -4.80 2.48 19.77
CA PRO A 348 -5.84 2.59 20.79
C PRO A 348 -5.86 3.97 21.47
N ILE A 349 -5.85 5.04 20.68
CA ILE A 349 -5.83 6.43 21.13
C ILE A 349 -6.76 7.28 20.27
N LEU A 350 -7.56 8.12 20.92
CA LEU A 350 -8.50 9.02 20.26
C LEU A 350 -8.08 10.48 20.43
N GLY A 351 -8.53 11.35 19.53
CA GLY A 351 -8.31 12.79 19.59
C GLY A 351 -6.98 13.30 19.02
N LEU A 352 -6.08 12.41 18.59
CA LEU A 352 -4.83 12.80 17.91
C LEU A 352 -5.06 12.89 16.40
N SER A 353 -4.62 13.99 15.77
CA SER A 353 -4.59 14.10 14.31
C SER A 353 -3.30 14.76 13.84
N GLY A 354 -2.44 13.99 13.18
CA GLY A 354 -1.12 14.47 12.82
C GLY A 354 -0.16 13.37 12.40
N HIS A 355 1.11 13.69 12.50
CA HIS A 355 2.24 12.81 12.27
C HIS A 355 2.60 12.05 13.55
N ILE A 356 2.94 10.77 13.44
CA ILE A 356 3.41 9.94 14.53
C ILE A 356 4.65 9.17 14.13
N THR A 357 5.64 9.13 15.02
CA THR A 357 6.89 8.38 14.82
C THR A 357 7.13 7.47 16.02
N ILE A 358 7.37 6.20 15.76
CA ILE A 358 7.59 5.16 16.75
C ILE A 358 9.01 4.64 16.58
N LEU A 359 9.81 4.70 17.64
CA LEU A 359 11.21 4.28 17.66
C LEU A 359 11.39 3.10 18.64
N SER A 360 12.35 2.23 18.37
CA SER A 360 12.80 1.16 19.27
C SER A 360 14.33 1.03 19.20
N GLU A 361 14.92 0.47 20.25
CA GLU A 361 16.34 0.11 20.29
C GLU A 361 16.64 -1.22 19.58
N ASP A 362 15.61 -1.96 19.16
CA ASP A 362 15.75 -3.22 18.44
C ASP A 362 16.50 -3.01 17.11
N VAL A 363 17.55 -3.80 16.88
CA VAL A 363 18.32 -3.77 15.63
C VAL A 363 17.58 -4.58 14.56
N VAL A 364 17.31 -3.95 13.42
CA VAL A 364 16.68 -4.59 12.24
C VAL A 364 17.72 -5.14 11.29
N MET A 365 18.85 -4.44 11.12
CA MET A 365 19.97 -4.89 10.30
C MET A 365 21.27 -4.18 10.69
N LEU A 366 22.40 -4.67 10.20
CA LEU A 366 23.69 -3.99 10.27
C LEU A 366 24.00 -3.37 8.90
N ARG A 367 24.39 -2.10 8.90
CA ARG A 367 24.98 -1.43 7.74
C ARG A 367 26.49 -1.62 7.79
N TYR A 368 27.11 -1.98 6.68
CA TYR A 368 28.57 -2.10 6.57
C TYR A 368 29.09 -1.03 5.61
N ASP A 369 29.51 0.12 6.15
CA ASP A 369 30.16 1.19 5.41
C ASP A 369 31.68 1.12 5.68
N GLY A 370 32.36 0.27 4.91
CA GLY A 370 33.73 -0.18 5.23
C GLY A 370 33.74 -1.37 6.20
N ASP A 371 34.77 -1.49 7.05
CA ASP A 371 34.99 -2.66 7.92
C ASP A 371 34.20 -2.65 9.24
N THR A 372 33.46 -1.57 9.55
CA THR A 372 32.76 -1.42 10.83
C THR A 372 31.23 -1.53 10.67
N PRO A 373 30.57 -2.48 11.35
CA PRO A 373 29.11 -2.61 11.32
C PRO A 373 28.42 -1.51 12.14
N GLU A 374 27.45 -0.82 11.55
CA GLU A 374 26.57 0.16 12.20
C GLU A 374 25.14 -0.39 12.35
N PRO A 375 24.59 -0.49 13.57
CA PRO A 375 23.25 -1.01 13.78
C PRO A 375 22.16 -0.06 13.29
N GLN A 376 21.30 -0.55 12.41
CA GLN A 376 20.09 0.13 11.98
C GLN A 376 18.92 -0.30 12.87
N LYS A 377 18.37 0.68 13.59
CA LYS A 377 17.31 0.45 14.59
C LYS A 377 15.93 0.44 13.97
N LYS A 378 15.01 -0.22 14.65
CA LYS A 378 13.60 -0.29 14.27
C LYS A 378 12.94 1.07 14.50
N ALA A 379 12.42 1.67 13.44
CA ALA A 379 11.59 2.85 13.52
C ALA A 379 10.54 2.84 12.42
N GLU A 380 9.41 3.49 12.70
CA GLU A 380 8.30 3.60 11.77
C GLU A 380 7.59 4.93 11.95
N THR A 381 7.09 5.48 10.84
CA THR A 381 6.37 6.75 10.83
C THR A 381 5.05 6.62 10.10
N ASN A 382 4.03 7.34 10.57
CA ASN A 382 2.65 7.22 10.07
C ASN A 382 1.88 8.54 10.24
N GLN A 383 0.69 8.60 9.66
CA GLN A 383 -0.30 9.65 9.95
C GLN A 383 -1.44 9.04 10.76
N ILE A 384 -1.83 9.70 11.85
CA ILE A 384 -2.95 9.30 12.71
C ILE A 384 -4.12 10.26 12.56
N PHE A 385 -5.34 9.73 12.60
CA PHE A 385 -6.59 10.48 12.57
C PHE A 385 -7.27 10.47 13.93
N SER A 386 -8.17 11.44 14.16
CA SER A 386 -8.79 11.67 15.48
C SER A 386 -9.60 10.49 16.03
N ASN A 387 -9.97 9.53 15.18
CA ASN A 387 -10.62 8.27 15.54
C ASN A 387 -9.62 7.13 15.86
N GLY A 388 -8.32 7.42 15.93
CA GLY A 388 -7.25 6.45 16.18
C GLY A 388 -6.79 5.68 14.95
N MET A 389 -7.43 5.86 13.78
CA MET A 389 -7.02 5.20 12.55
C MET A 389 -5.66 5.72 12.09
N LEU A 390 -4.85 4.81 11.55
CA LEU A 390 -3.63 5.12 10.84
C LEU A 390 -3.93 5.23 9.34
N LYS A 391 -3.23 6.12 8.64
CA LYS A 391 -3.33 6.22 7.17
C LYS A 391 -2.76 4.98 6.50
N TYR A 392 -1.73 4.39 7.10
CA TYR A 392 -1.05 3.22 6.60
C TYR A 392 -1.02 2.11 7.64
N GLU A 393 -0.96 0.87 7.19
CA GLU A 393 -0.80 -0.29 8.06
C GLU A 393 0.59 -0.30 8.72
N GLN A 394 0.66 -0.77 9.98
CA GLN A 394 1.92 -0.90 10.70
C GLN A 394 2.76 -2.05 10.15
N TYR A 395 4.04 -1.80 9.90
CA TYR A 395 4.96 -2.77 9.31
C TYR A 395 5.77 -3.53 10.35
N TYR A 396 6.17 -2.89 11.45
CA TYR A 396 6.92 -3.53 12.53
C TYR A 396 6.05 -3.83 13.76
N ASN A 397 6.48 -4.85 14.52
CA ASN A 397 6.03 -5.06 15.90
C ASN A 397 6.91 -4.24 16.85
N PHE A 398 6.28 -3.49 17.76
CA PHE A 398 6.91 -2.74 18.83
C PHE A 398 6.38 -3.21 20.19
N SER A 399 7.29 -3.75 21.01
CA SER A 399 7.03 -4.22 22.37
C SER A 399 7.24 -3.13 23.43
N ASP A 400 7.29 -3.51 24.70
CA ASP A 400 7.73 -2.65 25.79
C ASP A 400 9.17 -2.15 25.51
N ASN A 401 9.43 -0.84 25.70
CA ASN A 401 10.63 -0.04 25.33
C ASN A 401 10.59 0.79 24.03
N LYS A 402 9.45 0.84 23.33
CA LYS A 402 9.23 1.80 22.24
C LYS A 402 9.14 3.24 22.75
N LYS A 403 9.57 4.22 21.93
CA LYS A 403 9.32 5.65 22.12
C LYS A 403 8.35 6.14 21.05
N VAL A 404 7.38 6.96 21.44
CA VAL A 404 6.34 7.45 20.52
C VAL A 404 6.30 8.97 20.55
N TYR A 405 6.58 9.58 19.39
CA TYR A 405 6.55 11.02 19.18
C TYR A 405 5.37 11.38 18.31
N TYR A 406 4.69 12.48 18.65
CA TYR A 406 3.53 12.99 17.94
C TYR A 406 3.69 14.47 17.62
N LYS A 407 3.28 14.83 16.40
CA LYS A 407 3.25 16.20 15.91
C LYS A 407 1.89 16.49 15.27
N PRO A 408 1.09 17.43 15.80
CA PRO A 408 -0.24 17.72 15.26
C PRO A 408 -0.16 18.33 13.85
N HIS A 409 -1.17 18.11 13.03
CA HIS A 409 -1.32 18.89 11.78
C HIS A 409 -1.55 20.37 12.11
N MET A 410 -0.92 21.25 11.32
CA MET A 410 -1.00 22.70 11.45
C MET A 410 -1.77 23.30 10.27
N PRO A 411 -2.20 24.57 10.30
CA PRO A 411 -2.57 25.26 9.06
C PRO A 411 -1.46 25.14 8.01
N GLU A 412 -1.82 25.16 6.73
CA GLU A 412 -0.84 25.12 5.65
C GLU A 412 0.12 26.32 5.75
N LEU A 413 1.41 26.08 5.53
CA LEU A 413 2.44 27.12 5.46
C LEU A 413 2.99 27.16 4.03
N ASN A 414 2.78 28.27 3.34
CA ASN A 414 3.18 28.48 1.95
C ASN A 414 4.44 29.34 1.87
N ILE A 415 5.50 28.77 1.33
CA ILE A 415 6.81 29.41 1.20
C ILE A 415 7.22 29.37 -0.27
N LYS A 416 7.41 30.55 -0.85
CA LYS A 416 7.94 30.71 -2.21
C LYS A 416 9.23 31.50 -2.16
N ILE A 417 10.27 30.99 -2.80
CA ILE A 417 11.57 31.65 -2.91
C ILE A 417 11.93 31.77 -4.39
N GLY A 418 12.45 32.93 -4.78
CA GLY A 418 12.87 33.21 -6.16
C GLY A 418 14.14 32.45 -6.52
N SER A 419 15.29 33.11 -6.39
CA SER A 419 16.58 32.48 -6.69
C SER A 419 17.47 32.43 -5.46
N ILE A 420 18.17 31.31 -5.27
CA ILE A 420 19.18 31.15 -4.23
C ILE A 420 20.52 30.89 -4.90
N VAL A 421 21.54 31.66 -4.49
CA VAL A 421 22.91 31.58 -5.00
C VAL A 421 23.83 31.16 -3.86
N LEU A 422 24.44 29.98 -4.01
CA LEU A 422 25.52 29.52 -3.13
C LEU A 422 26.84 30.03 -3.72
N ASP A 423 27.37 31.11 -3.16
CA ASP A 423 28.60 31.76 -3.61
C ASP A 423 29.77 31.35 -2.73
N GLY A 424 30.52 30.32 -3.15
CA GLY A 424 31.58 29.71 -2.34
C GLY A 424 31.09 29.10 -1.02
N ALA A 425 29.77 28.97 -0.84
CA ALA A 425 29.14 28.52 0.39
C ALA A 425 29.19 26.99 0.54
N PHE A 426 29.49 26.51 1.75
CA PHE A 426 29.67 25.10 2.12
C PHE A 426 28.79 24.83 3.34
N ILE A 427 27.55 24.39 3.12
CA ILE A 427 26.49 24.37 4.14
C ILE A 427 25.73 23.03 4.17
N ARG A 428 24.98 22.76 5.24
CA ARG A 428 24.16 21.54 5.36
C ARG A 428 22.96 21.57 4.41
N SER A 429 22.23 22.68 4.39
CA SER A 429 21.00 22.81 3.61
C SER A 429 20.59 24.25 3.33
N ILE A 430 19.77 24.44 2.31
CA ILE A 430 19.12 25.73 2.05
C ILE A 430 17.86 25.85 2.90
N PHE A 431 17.07 24.78 2.96
CA PHE A 431 15.80 24.76 3.69
C PHE A 431 15.64 23.45 4.46
N SER A 432 15.29 23.55 5.74
CA SER A 432 15.02 22.38 6.60
C SER A 432 13.60 22.42 7.18
N CYS A 433 12.81 21.40 6.86
CA CYS A 433 11.42 21.29 7.30
C CYS A 433 11.29 20.34 8.49
N TYR A 434 10.84 20.85 9.63
CA TYR A 434 10.45 20.07 10.80
C TYR A 434 8.97 20.23 11.15
N ARG A 435 8.17 20.77 10.21
CA ARG A 435 6.79 21.20 10.41
C ARG A 435 5.83 20.49 9.45
N ASN A 436 4.73 19.97 9.99
CA ASN A 436 3.67 19.39 9.17
C ASN A 436 3.00 20.44 8.27
N ASN A 437 2.44 20.03 7.13
CA ASN A 437 1.62 20.89 6.25
C ASN A 437 2.40 22.10 5.73
N THR A 438 3.53 21.83 5.06
CA THR A 438 4.44 22.86 4.56
C THR A 438 4.61 22.71 3.05
N ASN A 439 4.37 23.79 2.32
CA ASN A 439 4.52 23.87 0.87
C ASN A 439 5.68 24.80 0.53
N LEU A 440 6.77 24.22 0.01
CA LEU A 440 7.94 24.91 -0.44
C LEU A 440 7.98 24.97 -1.98
N SER A 441 8.22 26.16 -2.50
CA SER A 441 8.56 26.40 -3.90
C SER A 441 9.84 27.22 -3.95
N ILE A 442 10.84 26.75 -4.69
CA ILE A 442 12.07 27.52 -4.98
C ILE A 442 12.16 27.62 -6.48
N ASN A 443 12.28 28.79 -7.10
CA ASN A 443 12.27 28.87 -8.57
C ASN A 443 13.62 28.44 -9.16
N LYS A 444 14.74 28.87 -8.56
CA LYS A 444 16.09 28.55 -9.04
C LYS A 444 17.07 28.41 -7.88
N ILE A 445 17.89 27.36 -7.94
CA ILE A 445 19.07 27.19 -7.08
C ILE A 445 20.29 27.20 -7.99
N SER A 446 21.27 28.02 -7.66
CA SER A 446 22.51 28.13 -8.43
C SER A 446 23.72 28.18 -7.52
N SER A 447 24.87 27.73 -8.03
CA SER A 447 26.15 27.89 -7.37
C SER A 447 27.10 28.74 -8.20
N ILE A 448 27.95 29.50 -7.54
CA ILE A 448 29.13 30.14 -8.13
C ILE A 448 30.31 29.94 -7.17
N ASN A 449 31.54 30.06 -7.68
CA ASN A 449 32.75 29.87 -6.88
C ASN A 449 32.76 28.54 -6.11
N VAL A 450 32.21 27.47 -6.71
CA VAL A 450 32.20 26.10 -6.16
C VAL A 450 31.36 25.97 -4.87
N GLY A 451 30.32 26.79 -4.70
CA GLY A 451 29.35 26.65 -3.60
C GLY A 451 28.49 25.39 -3.72
N HIS A 452 28.16 24.75 -2.60
CA HIS A 452 27.28 23.58 -2.54
C HIS A 452 26.61 23.40 -1.17
N ALA A 453 25.56 22.59 -1.14
CA ALA A 453 24.90 22.14 0.09
C ALA A 453 24.86 20.62 0.14
N GLN A 454 25.00 20.01 1.33
CA GLN A 454 24.90 18.55 1.47
C GLN A 454 23.53 18.03 0.99
N ALA A 455 22.44 18.63 1.49
CA ALA A 455 21.09 18.43 0.98
C ALA A 455 20.45 19.80 0.79
N TYR A 456 20.06 20.14 -0.43
CA TYR A 456 19.49 21.45 -0.72
C TYR A 456 18.20 21.68 0.07
N VAL A 457 17.31 20.70 0.06
CA VAL A 457 16.14 20.67 0.92
C VAL A 457 16.21 19.43 1.81
N GLU A 458 15.84 19.57 3.07
CA GLU A 458 15.68 18.43 3.98
C GLU A 458 14.36 18.50 4.72
N GLN A 459 13.87 17.33 5.12
CA GLN A 459 12.72 17.21 6.00
C GLN A 459 12.98 16.13 7.05
N GLU A 460 12.59 16.43 8.28
CA GLU A 460 12.70 15.49 9.39
C GLU A 460 11.48 15.54 10.30
N SER A 461 10.98 14.37 10.71
CA SER A 461 9.87 14.22 11.65
C SER A 461 8.63 15.04 11.28
N CYS A 462 8.21 15.01 10.01
CA CYS A 462 7.06 15.78 9.55
C CYS A 462 6.21 15.07 8.48
N SER A 463 5.04 15.63 8.21
CA SER A 463 4.05 15.09 7.29
C SER A 463 3.44 16.15 6.38
N ASN A 464 2.99 15.74 5.19
CA ASN A 464 2.35 16.60 4.19
C ASN A 464 3.29 17.75 3.77
N PHE A 465 4.49 17.38 3.31
CA PHE A 465 5.46 18.31 2.76
C PHE A 465 5.40 18.30 1.23
N SER A 466 5.34 19.48 0.60
CA SER A 466 5.42 19.62 -0.85
C SER A 466 6.66 20.42 -1.25
N TYR A 467 7.48 19.90 -2.16
CA TYR A 467 8.61 20.61 -2.76
C TYR A 467 8.40 20.78 -4.26
N ASN A 468 8.36 22.03 -4.73
CA ASN A 468 7.90 22.34 -6.08
C ASN A 468 8.81 23.33 -6.83
N ASN A 469 8.77 23.22 -8.17
CA ASN A 469 9.21 24.25 -9.13
C ASN A 469 10.71 24.60 -9.13
N ALA A 470 11.57 23.74 -8.58
CA ALA A 470 12.99 24.02 -8.45
C ALA A 470 13.82 23.58 -9.65
N ILE A 471 14.60 24.52 -10.18
CA ILE A 471 15.59 24.30 -11.24
C ILE A 471 16.99 24.47 -10.65
N TYR A 472 17.83 23.45 -10.80
CA TYR A 472 19.20 23.43 -10.29
C TYR A 472 20.18 23.77 -11.41
N ASP A 473 20.93 24.86 -11.23
CA ASP A 473 21.95 25.39 -12.13
C ASP A 473 23.29 25.44 -11.39
N LEU A 474 23.88 24.25 -11.21
CA LEU A 474 25.04 24.04 -10.34
C LEU A 474 26.33 23.90 -11.15
N ASP A 475 27.43 24.38 -10.59
CA ASP A 475 28.78 24.22 -11.11
C ASP A 475 29.13 22.73 -11.13
N TYR A 476 29.47 22.19 -12.30
CA TYR A 476 29.90 20.80 -12.42
C TYR A 476 31.29 20.65 -11.80
N ASN A 477 31.37 19.97 -10.64
CA ASN A 477 32.65 19.59 -10.03
C ASN A 477 32.73 18.06 -9.84
N PRO A 478 33.63 17.35 -10.55
CA PRO A 478 33.80 15.90 -10.42
C PRO A 478 34.46 15.49 -9.09
N GLU A 479 35.05 16.43 -8.33
CA GLU A 479 35.63 16.18 -7.01
C GLU A 479 34.61 16.43 -5.89
N ASN A 480 33.66 15.50 -5.76
CA ASN A 480 33.01 15.11 -4.51
C ASN A 480 32.49 16.26 -3.59
N LEU A 481 31.44 16.97 -4.03
CA LEU A 481 30.70 17.93 -3.21
C LEU A 481 29.21 17.54 -3.19
N GLY A 482 28.62 17.52 -2.00
CA GLY A 482 27.28 17.00 -1.76
C GLY A 482 26.18 17.65 -2.59
N GLY A 483 24.99 17.03 -2.57
CA GLY A 483 23.82 17.59 -3.23
C GLY A 483 22.73 16.57 -3.42
N TYR A 484 22.02 16.24 -2.34
CA TYR A 484 20.69 15.67 -2.45
C TYR A 484 19.70 16.79 -2.78
N ALA A 485 18.88 16.67 -3.81
CA ALA A 485 17.86 17.68 -4.07
C ALA A 485 16.89 17.78 -2.88
N LEU A 486 16.48 16.60 -2.36
CA LEU A 486 15.68 16.45 -1.14
C LEU A 486 16.14 15.25 -0.31
N THR A 487 16.34 15.45 1.00
CA THR A 487 16.46 14.34 1.95
C THR A 487 15.25 14.21 2.86
N TYR A 488 14.98 12.99 3.32
CA TYR A 488 13.93 12.70 4.30
C TYR A 488 14.37 11.80 5.44
N LYS A 489 13.84 12.08 6.64
CA LYS A 489 14.01 11.26 7.83
C LYS A 489 12.77 11.26 8.72
N TYR A 490 12.17 10.10 8.99
CA TYR A 490 10.91 10.03 9.75
C TYR A 490 9.79 10.88 9.14
N THR A 491 9.57 10.79 7.82
CA THR A 491 8.56 11.61 7.14
C THR A 491 7.45 10.82 6.47
N THR A 492 6.31 11.47 6.26
CA THR A 492 5.13 10.86 5.64
C THR A 492 4.47 11.79 4.62
N ASN A 493 3.97 11.25 3.50
CA ASN A 493 3.23 12.02 2.49
C ASN A 493 4.03 13.22 1.96
N THR A 494 5.15 12.91 1.31
CA THR A 494 5.98 13.90 0.61
C THR A 494 5.59 13.97 -0.85
N ARG A 495 5.34 15.17 -1.37
CA ARG A 495 5.11 15.42 -2.80
C ARG A 495 6.23 16.26 -3.38
N ILE A 496 6.79 15.81 -4.50
CA ILE A 496 7.83 16.50 -5.25
C ILE A 496 7.26 16.75 -6.64
N SER A 497 7.25 18.00 -7.11
CA SER A 497 6.74 18.28 -8.45
C SER A 497 7.49 19.35 -9.21
N LYS A 498 7.71 19.13 -10.50
CA LYS A 498 8.40 20.09 -11.38
C LYS A 498 9.80 20.47 -10.86
N VAL A 499 10.50 19.52 -10.25
CA VAL A 499 11.88 19.68 -9.79
C VAL A 499 12.82 19.10 -10.84
N THR A 500 13.85 19.87 -11.21
CA THR A 500 14.90 19.46 -12.14
C THR A 500 16.24 19.50 -11.42
N ASP A 501 16.74 18.32 -11.03
CA ASP A 501 18.08 18.15 -10.48
C ASP A 501 18.72 16.87 -11.02
N ILE A 502 19.78 17.04 -11.80
CA ILE A 502 20.53 15.96 -12.45
C ILE A 502 21.96 15.86 -11.94
N HIS A 503 22.27 16.56 -10.85
CA HIS A 503 23.61 16.67 -10.27
C HIS A 503 23.69 15.96 -8.91
N GLY A 504 24.88 15.97 -8.31
CA GLY A 504 25.08 15.44 -6.96
C GLY A 504 25.00 13.92 -6.85
N TRP A 505 24.64 13.44 -5.66
CA TRP A 505 24.64 12.01 -5.33
C TRP A 505 23.31 11.30 -5.59
N ALA A 506 22.21 12.01 -5.40
CA ALA A 506 20.85 11.49 -5.58
C ALA A 506 19.87 12.66 -5.76
N GLY A 507 18.79 12.42 -6.51
CA GLY A 507 17.69 13.39 -6.62
C GLY A 507 16.92 13.46 -5.29
N THR A 508 16.54 12.30 -4.78
CA THR A 508 16.00 12.18 -3.42
C THR A 508 16.67 11.03 -2.69
N ASP A 509 16.91 11.19 -1.39
CA ASP A 509 17.40 10.09 -0.56
C ASP A 509 16.93 10.21 0.89
N GLY A 510 17.12 9.18 1.70
CA GLY A 510 16.82 9.25 3.12
C GLY A 510 16.49 7.94 3.79
N ASN A 511 15.97 8.03 5.01
CA ASN A 511 15.71 6.89 5.88
C ASN A 511 14.36 7.01 6.59
N TYR A 512 13.67 5.90 6.85
CA TYR A 512 12.44 5.87 7.65
C TYR A 512 11.34 6.80 7.11
N ALA A 513 11.11 6.77 5.80
CA ALA A 513 10.13 7.65 5.17
C ALA A 513 9.07 6.86 4.41
N ARG A 514 7.85 7.41 4.36
CA ARG A 514 6.68 6.74 3.79
C ARG A 514 5.86 7.66 2.89
N ASP A 515 5.29 7.11 1.83
CA ASP A 515 4.46 7.84 0.87
C ASP A 515 5.21 8.99 0.21
N ILE A 516 6.22 8.65 -0.59
CA ILE A 516 7.06 9.59 -1.35
C ILE A 516 6.61 9.59 -2.79
N LYS A 517 6.19 10.76 -3.29
CA LYS A 517 5.61 10.87 -4.63
C LYS A 517 6.30 11.96 -5.45
N ALA A 518 6.87 11.58 -6.60
CA ALA A 518 7.47 12.50 -7.56
C ALA A 518 6.62 12.60 -8.84
N PHE A 519 6.35 13.82 -9.30
CA PHE A 519 5.50 14.11 -10.47
C PHE A 519 6.12 15.16 -11.39
N ASP A 520 6.13 14.92 -12.69
CA ASP A 520 6.61 15.89 -13.69
C ASP A 520 8.03 16.41 -13.39
N CYS A 521 8.89 15.57 -12.79
CA CYS A 521 10.25 15.92 -12.41
C CYS A 521 11.29 15.41 -13.42
N ASP A 522 12.48 16.00 -13.40
CA ASP A 522 13.67 15.50 -14.10
C ASP A 522 14.78 15.32 -13.05
N LEU A 523 14.86 14.12 -12.48
CA LEU A 523 15.67 13.82 -11.29
C LEU A 523 16.78 12.83 -11.61
N LEU A 524 17.86 12.90 -10.85
CA LEU A 524 18.91 11.89 -10.89
C LEU A 524 18.32 10.51 -10.55
N ASP A 525 17.73 10.37 -9.38
CA ASP A 525 17.02 9.19 -8.92
C ASP A 525 15.98 9.57 -7.86
N VAL A 526 15.12 8.61 -7.53
CA VAL A 526 14.16 8.68 -6.42
C VAL A 526 14.23 7.35 -5.69
N GLY A 527 14.32 7.39 -4.36
CA GLY A 527 14.53 6.21 -3.54
C GLY A 527 15.17 6.59 -2.21
N GLY A 528 15.51 5.58 -1.41
CA GLY A 528 16.15 5.82 -0.12
C GLY A 528 17.14 4.73 0.26
N HIS A 529 17.81 4.98 1.38
CA HIS A 529 18.79 4.10 1.99
C HIS A 529 18.15 2.99 2.81
N PHE A 530 17.25 3.32 3.74
CA PHE A 530 16.72 2.34 4.68
C PHE A 530 15.28 2.64 5.10
N SER A 531 14.49 1.59 5.28
CA SER A 531 13.16 1.68 5.89
C SER A 531 12.19 2.62 5.15
N MET A 532 12.25 2.58 3.81
CA MET A 532 11.36 3.35 2.94
C MET A 532 10.05 2.61 2.69
N SER A 533 8.96 3.34 2.44
CA SER A 533 7.72 2.69 1.99
C SER A 533 6.86 3.55 1.08
N ASP A 534 6.13 2.89 0.20
CA ASP A 534 5.14 3.51 -0.70
C ASP A 534 5.74 4.67 -1.53
N ILE A 535 6.45 4.33 -2.60
CA ILE A 535 7.12 5.28 -3.49
C ILE A 535 6.42 5.28 -4.84
N THR A 536 6.00 6.45 -5.32
CA THR A 536 5.41 6.64 -6.66
C THR A 536 6.23 7.64 -7.46
N ILE A 537 6.64 7.26 -8.66
CA ILE A 537 7.26 8.14 -9.65
C ILE A 537 6.34 8.16 -10.86
N ASP A 538 5.75 9.31 -11.20
CA ASP A 538 4.81 9.43 -12.32
C ASP A 538 5.21 10.58 -13.24
N SER A 539 5.19 10.32 -14.55
CA SER A 539 5.44 11.32 -15.58
C SER A 539 6.80 12.03 -15.43
N CYS A 540 7.81 11.32 -14.89
CA CYS A 540 9.13 11.87 -14.62
C CYS A 540 10.18 11.41 -15.62
N LYS A 541 11.30 12.14 -15.68
CA LYS A 541 12.56 11.67 -16.26
C LYS A 541 13.50 11.29 -15.12
N ILE A 542 14.11 10.12 -15.23
CA ILE A 542 15.05 9.57 -14.26
C ILE A 542 16.40 9.44 -14.96
N ARG A 543 17.47 10.02 -14.40
CA ARG A 543 18.80 10.08 -15.04
C ARG A 543 19.80 9.04 -14.52
N SER A 544 19.41 8.29 -13.49
CA SER A 544 20.18 7.26 -12.81
C SER A 544 19.24 6.18 -12.29
N GLN A 545 19.73 5.33 -11.41
CA GLN A 545 19.02 4.16 -10.89
C GLN A 545 18.26 4.46 -9.59
N CYS A 546 16.99 4.08 -9.53
CA CYS A 546 16.18 4.19 -8.32
C CYS A 546 16.49 3.07 -7.32
N ARG A 547 16.48 3.42 -6.03
CA ARG A 547 16.82 2.51 -4.92
C ARG A 547 15.56 2.16 -4.14
N ALA A 548 15.22 0.88 -4.09
CA ALA A 548 14.05 0.35 -3.39
C ALA A 548 14.49 -0.42 -2.14
N GLN A 549 14.57 0.26 -0.99
CA GLN A 549 15.00 -0.36 0.27
C GLN A 549 13.95 -0.15 1.38
N GLY A 550 13.17 -1.19 1.69
CA GLY A 550 12.07 -1.08 2.65
C GLY A 550 10.87 -1.99 2.32
N TRP A 551 9.65 -1.45 2.25
CA TRP A 551 8.42 -2.24 2.07
C TRP A 551 7.29 -1.48 1.38
N GLY A 552 6.18 -2.18 1.09
CA GLY A 552 4.99 -1.58 0.48
C GLY A 552 5.07 -1.57 -1.04
N VAL A 553 4.55 -0.53 -1.68
CA VAL A 553 4.52 -0.44 -3.15
C VAL A 553 5.60 0.52 -3.65
N PHE A 554 6.46 0.08 -4.57
CA PHE A 554 7.29 0.98 -5.38
C PHE A 554 6.74 0.96 -6.81
N GLU A 555 6.30 2.10 -7.32
CA GLU A 555 5.78 2.20 -8.67
C GLU A 555 6.40 3.32 -9.51
N ILE A 556 6.69 2.99 -10.76
CA ILE A 556 7.08 3.93 -11.81
C ILE A 556 6.01 3.90 -12.90
N LEU A 557 5.43 5.05 -13.20
CA LEU A 557 4.29 5.23 -14.08
C LEU A 557 4.64 6.28 -15.16
N ASN A 558 4.31 6.00 -16.42
CA ASN A 558 4.34 6.98 -17.53
C ASN A 558 5.66 7.77 -17.65
N SER A 559 6.77 7.16 -17.28
CA SER A 559 8.05 7.85 -17.04
C SER A 559 9.09 7.47 -18.07
N LYS A 560 10.21 8.21 -18.06
CA LYS A 560 11.38 7.93 -18.90
C LYS A 560 12.60 7.66 -18.05
N HIS A 561 13.35 6.61 -18.37
CA HIS A 561 14.66 6.37 -17.79
C HIS A 561 15.73 6.64 -18.87
N ILE A 562 16.54 7.67 -18.65
CA ILE A 562 17.52 8.18 -19.61
C ILE A 562 18.91 8.02 -19.01
N LEU A 563 19.66 7.04 -19.51
CA LEU A 563 21.01 6.78 -19.02
C LEU A 563 22.05 7.70 -19.69
N PRO A 564 23.02 8.24 -18.94
CA PRO A 564 24.12 9.00 -19.51
C PRO A 564 25.11 8.09 -20.25
N ASN A 565 25.90 8.69 -21.13
CA ASN A 565 26.99 8.01 -21.83
C ASN A 565 28.06 7.47 -20.86
N GLY A 566 28.75 6.39 -21.23
CA GLY A 566 29.90 5.87 -20.47
C GLY A 566 29.61 5.02 -19.22
N LYS A 567 28.37 4.55 -18.99
CA LYS A 567 28.04 3.67 -17.85
C LYS A 567 27.95 2.20 -18.27
N ILE A 568 28.58 1.30 -17.52
CA ILE A 568 28.76 -0.14 -17.86
C ILE A 568 27.44 -0.92 -17.66
N THR A 569 26.95 -1.09 -16.43
CA THR A 569 25.68 -1.81 -16.16
C THR A 569 24.77 -1.01 -15.23
N LYS A 570 23.48 -0.88 -15.56
CA LYS A 570 22.49 -0.08 -14.82
C LYS A 570 21.14 -0.77 -14.68
N PHE A 571 20.31 -0.28 -13.76
CA PHE A 571 18.94 -0.76 -13.58
C PHE A 571 17.98 0.40 -13.34
N THR A 572 16.69 0.26 -13.66
CA THR A 572 15.70 1.29 -13.27
C THR A 572 15.44 1.24 -11.79
N ILE A 573 15.10 0.07 -11.25
CA ILE A 573 14.87 -0.13 -9.83
C ILE A 573 15.80 -1.22 -9.33
N GLY A 574 16.55 -0.94 -8.28
CA GLY A 574 17.37 -1.91 -7.58
C GLY A 574 16.87 -2.07 -6.15
N THR A 575 16.54 -3.29 -5.74
CA THR A 575 16.09 -3.55 -4.36
C THR A 575 17.22 -3.64 -3.37
N ARG A 576 18.48 -3.66 -3.85
CA ARG A 576 19.66 -3.80 -3.03
C ARG A 576 20.81 -2.99 -3.63
N TYR A 577 21.28 -1.99 -2.89
CA TYR A 577 22.36 -1.11 -3.35
C TYR A 577 23.34 -0.74 -2.25
N ASP A 578 22.95 0.18 -1.35
CA ASP A 578 23.87 0.76 -0.36
C ASP A 578 23.82 0.03 0.99
N TYR A 579 22.68 0.08 1.69
CA TYR A 579 22.53 -0.54 3.01
C TYR A 579 22.35 -2.06 2.92
N ALA A 580 22.46 -2.65 1.73
CA ALA A 580 22.26 -4.07 1.50
C ALA A 580 20.88 -4.61 1.93
N ASN A 581 19.87 -3.73 2.09
CA ASN A 581 18.49 -4.11 2.40
C ASN A 581 17.75 -4.66 1.16
N SER A 582 16.48 -5.06 1.33
CA SER A 582 15.57 -5.60 0.30
C SER A 582 14.25 -4.83 0.27
N TRP A 583 13.29 -5.25 -0.58
CA TRP A 583 11.95 -4.66 -0.65
C TRP A 583 10.86 -5.69 -0.32
N ASP A 584 10.17 -5.51 0.80
CA ASP A 584 9.01 -6.33 1.20
C ASP A 584 7.71 -5.79 0.59
N GLY A 585 7.29 -6.33 -0.54
CA GLY A 585 6.02 -5.93 -1.14
C GLY A 585 6.02 -6.03 -2.65
N ILE A 586 5.58 -4.97 -3.31
CA ILE A 586 5.29 -4.97 -4.75
C ILE A 586 6.11 -3.90 -5.46
N ILE A 587 6.67 -4.26 -6.62
CA ILE A 587 7.27 -3.31 -7.57
C ILE A 587 6.43 -3.28 -8.85
N ARG A 588 6.08 -2.08 -9.32
CA ARG A 588 5.35 -1.86 -10.57
C ARG A 588 6.12 -0.93 -11.49
N VAL A 589 6.26 -1.32 -12.75
CA VAL A 589 6.86 -0.49 -13.80
C VAL A 589 5.92 -0.45 -14.99
N TYR A 590 5.17 0.63 -15.11
CA TYR A 590 4.12 0.81 -16.11
C TYR A 590 4.43 1.95 -17.06
N ASN A 591 4.32 1.71 -18.37
CA ASN A 591 4.51 2.71 -19.41
C ASN A 591 5.89 3.42 -19.30
N LEU A 592 6.97 2.64 -19.25
CA LEU A 592 8.34 3.16 -19.13
C LEU A 592 9.03 3.22 -20.50
N ASP A 593 9.53 4.39 -20.88
CA ASP A 593 10.44 4.54 -22.02
C ASP A 593 11.90 4.58 -21.53
N VAL A 594 12.73 3.69 -22.03
CA VAL A 594 14.14 3.59 -21.66
C VAL A 594 15.01 4.04 -22.84
N VAL A 595 15.93 4.96 -22.57
CA VAL A 595 16.95 5.42 -23.52
C VAL A 595 18.33 5.08 -22.96
N LEU A 596 19.01 4.13 -23.59
CA LEU A 596 20.34 3.70 -23.16
C LEU A 596 21.43 4.66 -23.67
N GLY A 597 22.53 4.77 -22.92
CA GLY A 597 23.73 5.53 -23.30
C GLY A 597 24.68 4.71 -24.18
N ASP A 598 25.59 5.37 -24.89
CA ASP A 598 26.39 4.79 -25.97
C ASP A 598 27.34 3.61 -25.62
N PHE A 599 27.81 3.54 -24.37
CA PHE A 599 28.70 2.50 -23.83
C PHE A 599 28.02 1.58 -22.79
N THR A 600 26.70 1.44 -22.85
CA THR A 600 25.96 0.53 -21.96
C THR A 600 26.29 -0.92 -22.29
N THR A 601 26.92 -1.66 -21.36
CA THR A 601 27.18 -3.10 -21.46
C THR A 601 26.10 -3.95 -20.78
N GLY A 602 25.23 -3.36 -19.97
CA GLY A 602 24.09 -4.09 -19.44
C GLY A 602 23.00 -3.22 -18.85
N TYR A 603 21.77 -3.73 -18.86
CA TYR A 603 20.60 -3.02 -18.35
C TYR A 603 19.58 -3.94 -17.72
N MET A 604 18.98 -3.56 -16.60
CA MET A 604 17.85 -4.27 -16.00
C MET A 604 16.66 -3.33 -15.81
N ILE A 605 15.44 -3.79 -16.11
CA ILE A 605 14.25 -3.00 -15.72
C ILE A 605 14.16 -3.02 -14.19
N VAL A 606 14.15 -4.21 -13.58
CA VAL A 606 14.18 -4.39 -12.12
C VAL A 606 15.30 -5.36 -11.76
N SER A 607 16.18 -4.95 -10.84
CA SER A 607 17.15 -5.82 -10.19
C SER A 607 16.70 -6.11 -8.75
N ALA A 608 16.29 -7.35 -8.52
CA ALA A 608 15.92 -7.90 -7.22
C ALA A 608 16.97 -8.91 -6.72
N GLN A 609 18.25 -8.52 -6.84
CA GLN A 609 19.39 -9.36 -6.49
C GLN A 609 19.45 -9.66 -4.98
N GLU A 610 19.87 -10.89 -4.64
CA GLU A 610 19.97 -11.44 -3.27
C GLU A 610 21.10 -10.88 -2.39
N PRO A 611 21.11 -11.20 -1.08
CA PRO A 611 22.21 -10.93 -0.16
C PRO A 611 23.60 -11.30 -0.70
N LYS A 612 24.55 -10.41 -0.43
CA LYS A 612 25.98 -10.50 -0.65
C LYS A 612 26.48 -10.56 0.78
N ASN A 613 26.67 -11.77 1.28
CA ASN A 613 27.48 -12.06 2.46
C ASN A 613 27.22 -11.25 3.75
N ASP A 614 25.97 -11.12 4.21
CA ASP A 614 25.64 -10.37 5.45
C ASP A 614 25.16 -11.26 6.62
N HIS A 615 25.47 -12.56 6.57
CA HIS A 615 25.35 -13.64 7.56
C HIS A 615 24.13 -13.76 8.53
N HIS A 616 23.24 -12.78 8.71
CA HIS A 616 22.28 -12.78 9.83
C HIS A 616 20.88 -12.17 9.57
N PHE A 617 20.56 -11.61 8.40
CA PHE A 617 19.24 -10.97 8.15
C PHE A 617 18.48 -11.56 6.95
N MET A 618 17.18 -11.76 7.11
CA MET A 618 16.27 -12.28 6.07
C MET A 618 15.88 -11.16 5.08
N GLY A 619 16.38 -11.23 3.85
CA GLY A 619 15.92 -10.41 2.73
C GLY A 619 14.58 -10.90 2.17
N LYS A 620 13.89 -10.04 1.42
CA LYS A 620 12.61 -10.35 0.77
C LYS A 620 12.64 -9.96 -0.70
N CYS A 621 12.22 -10.88 -1.55
CA CYS A 621 12.05 -10.64 -2.97
C CYS A 621 10.63 -10.10 -3.22
N PRO A 622 10.47 -8.93 -3.85
CA PRO A 622 9.14 -8.38 -4.11
C PRO A 622 8.43 -9.12 -5.24
N ASP A 623 7.11 -9.05 -5.25
CA ASP A 623 6.33 -9.37 -6.45
C ASP A 623 6.51 -8.22 -7.47
N ILE A 624 6.74 -8.56 -8.73
CA ILE A 624 7.15 -7.60 -9.76
C ILE A 624 6.15 -7.61 -10.92
N TYR A 625 5.70 -6.42 -11.30
CA TYR A 625 4.80 -6.19 -12.42
C TYR A 625 5.46 -5.23 -13.40
N ILE A 626 5.73 -5.69 -14.61
CA ILE A 626 6.29 -4.89 -15.70
C ILE A 626 5.27 -4.88 -16.83
N ASP A 627 4.84 -3.69 -17.25
CA ASP A 627 3.82 -3.55 -18.27
C ASP A 627 4.05 -2.31 -19.16
N GLY A 628 4.20 -2.52 -20.47
CA GLY A 628 4.32 -1.41 -21.42
C GLY A 628 5.69 -0.74 -21.37
N VAL A 629 6.77 -1.51 -21.47
CA VAL A 629 8.14 -0.97 -21.46
C VAL A 629 8.72 -0.96 -22.88
N THR A 630 9.27 0.17 -23.29
CA THR A 630 10.00 0.30 -24.56
C THR A 630 11.47 0.59 -24.27
N ILE A 631 12.38 -0.28 -24.74
CA ILE A 631 13.82 -0.09 -24.62
C ILE A 631 14.39 0.37 -25.96
N ASN A 632 14.91 1.60 -26.01
CA ASN A 632 15.53 2.18 -27.19
C ASN A 632 17.06 1.99 -27.18
N LEU A 633 17.57 1.35 -28.24
CA LEU A 633 18.98 1.02 -28.43
C LEU A 633 19.71 1.92 -29.45
N ASP A 634 19.06 2.95 -29.99
CA ASP A 634 19.59 3.77 -31.10
C ASP A 634 20.95 4.43 -30.80
N ASN A 635 21.22 4.71 -29.52
CA ASN A 635 22.48 5.29 -29.08
C ASN A 635 23.61 4.27 -28.92
N ILE A 636 23.30 2.97 -28.82
CA ILE A 636 24.30 1.91 -28.56
C ILE A 636 25.28 1.81 -29.72
N LYS A 637 26.59 1.95 -29.43
CA LYS A 637 27.67 1.84 -30.43
C LYS A 637 28.16 0.40 -30.63
N SER A 638 28.21 -0.39 -29.56
CA SER A 638 28.60 -1.80 -29.59
C SER A 638 27.68 -2.60 -28.67
N ALA A 639 27.18 -3.72 -29.18
CA ALA A 639 26.37 -4.66 -28.42
C ALA A 639 27.14 -5.92 -27.97
N ILE A 640 28.46 -5.97 -28.21
CA ILE A 640 29.28 -7.13 -27.87
C ILE A 640 29.25 -7.34 -26.35
N GLY A 641 28.76 -8.51 -25.92
CA GLY A 641 28.62 -8.84 -24.49
C GLY A 641 27.53 -8.06 -23.75
N MET A 642 26.65 -7.36 -24.49
CA MET A 642 25.59 -6.57 -23.91
C MET A 642 24.45 -7.45 -23.38
N GLU A 643 24.12 -7.27 -22.11
CA GLU A 643 23.06 -8.06 -21.46
C GLU A 643 21.92 -7.17 -20.95
N ILE A 644 20.71 -7.43 -21.47
CA ILE A 644 19.49 -6.78 -20.99
C ILE A 644 18.65 -7.79 -20.23
N ARG A 645 18.14 -7.41 -19.06
CA ARG A 645 17.22 -8.23 -18.27
C ARG A 645 15.91 -7.47 -18.01
N GLY A 646 14.78 -8.16 -18.09
CA GLY A 646 13.52 -7.65 -17.55
C GLY A 646 13.61 -7.64 -16.03
N ILE A 647 13.63 -8.84 -15.45
CA ILE A 647 13.87 -9.06 -14.02
C ILE A 647 15.22 -9.75 -13.83
N ASP A 648 16.05 -9.18 -12.96
CA ASP A 648 17.29 -9.79 -12.50
C ASP A 648 17.16 -10.28 -11.06
N LEU A 649 17.10 -11.59 -10.88
CA LEU A 649 17.08 -12.24 -9.57
C LEU A 649 18.51 -12.56 -9.07
N GLY A 650 19.54 -12.45 -9.91
CA GLY A 650 20.94 -12.64 -9.49
C GLY A 650 21.50 -14.07 -9.62
N VAL A 651 22.68 -14.27 -9.01
CA VAL A 651 23.56 -15.46 -9.13
C VAL A 651 23.99 -15.99 -7.75
N SER A 652 24.17 -17.32 -7.60
CA SER A 652 24.74 -17.93 -6.39
C SER A 652 26.27 -18.06 -6.47
N ARG A 653 26.98 -17.79 -5.36
CA ARG A 653 28.42 -18.07 -5.22
C ARG A 653 28.73 -19.38 -4.48
N ARG A 654 27.79 -20.34 -4.42
CA ARG A 654 27.92 -21.65 -3.74
C ARG A 654 28.03 -21.59 -2.21
N GLU A 655 27.50 -20.54 -1.58
CA GLU A 655 27.58 -20.31 -0.11
C GLU A 655 26.25 -20.58 0.63
N ASN A 656 25.23 -21.15 -0.03
CA ASN A 656 23.89 -21.43 0.54
C ASN A 656 23.23 -20.17 1.16
N LEU A 657 23.35 -19.01 0.48
CA LEU A 657 22.81 -17.73 0.95
C LEU A 657 21.31 -17.61 0.70
N GLU A 658 20.78 -18.41 -0.22
CA GLU A 658 19.38 -18.44 -0.65
C GLU A 658 18.40 -18.69 0.51
N LYS A 659 18.86 -19.35 1.60
CA LYS A 659 18.07 -19.56 2.82
C LYS A 659 17.73 -18.29 3.60
N TYR A 660 18.38 -17.17 3.26
CA TYR A 660 18.15 -15.87 3.86
C TYR A 660 17.30 -14.96 2.98
N GLN A 661 16.60 -15.50 1.98
CA GLN A 661 15.73 -14.71 1.11
C GLN A 661 14.33 -15.29 0.99
N ILE A 662 13.34 -14.54 1.46
CA ILE A 662 11.94 -14.86 1.20
C ILE A 662 11.65 -14.71 -0.29
N LEU A 663 11.09 -15.76 -0.87
CA LEU A 663 10.78 -15.88 -2.29
C LEU A 663 9.53 -15.07 -2.66
N PRO A 664 9.44 -14.58 -3.91
CA PRO A 664 8.23 -13.93 -4.39
C PRO A 664 7.13 -14.97 -4.61
N SER A 665 5.88 -14.52 -4.62
CA SER A 665 4.73 -15.37 -4.96
C SER A 665 4.34 -15.22 -6.43
N PHE A 666 4.63 -14.07 -7.04
CA PHE A 666 4.14 -13.75 -8.37
C PHE A 666 5.02 -12.74 -9.13
N HIS A 667 5.20 -12.99 -10.43
CA HIS A 667 5.74 -12.01 -11.37
C HIS A 667 4.87 -11.92 -12.62
N GLU A 668 4.68 -10.70 -13.15
CA GLU A 668 4.06 -10.44 -14.44
C GLU A 668 4.92 -9.52 -15.29
N ILE A 669 5.13 -9.91 -16.54
CA ILE A 669 5.84 -9.13 -17.54
C ILE A 669 5.00 -9.12 -18.81
N ARG A 670 4.53 -7.95 -19.21
CA ARG A 670 3.73 -7.80 -20.42
C ARG A 670 4.07 -6.58 -21.26
N ARG A 671 3.85 -6.66 -22.57
CA ARG A 671 4.03 -5.54 -23.50
C ARG A 671 5.41 -4.89 -23.40
N VAL A 672 6.46 -5.70 -23.37
CA VAL A 672 7.87 -5.24 -23.37
C VAL A 672 8.43 -5.35 -24.76
N LYS A 673 9.04 -4.28 -25.29
CA LYS A 673 9.62 -4.29 -26.63
C LYS A 673 10.98 -3.60 -26.70
N MET A 674 11.83 -4.08 -27.60
CA MET A 674 13.10 -3.45 -27.94
C MET A 674 13.02 -2.80 -29.31
N ILE A 675 13.47 -1.55 -29.43
CA ILE A 675 13.48 -0.80 -30.69
C ILE A 675 14.88 -0.33 -31.04
N SER A 676 15.22 -0.44 -32.33
CA SER A 676 16.40 0.20 -32.91
C SER A 676 16.26 0.41 -34.41
N GLN A 677 16.89 1.46 -34.92
CA GLN A 677 17.19 1.67 -36.33
C GLN A 677 18.42 0.87 -36.80
N ARG A 678 19.26 0.40 -35.86
CA ARG A 678 20.44 -0.42 -36.14
C ARG A 678 20.10 -1.90 -36.05
N VAL A 679 20.86 -2.70 -36.79
CA VAL A 679 20.87 -4.16 -36.64
C VAL A 679 22.14 -4.52 -35.86
N PHE A 680 21.96 -5.21 -34.74
CA PHE A 680 23.07 -5.66 -33.91
C PHE A 680 23.35 -7.14 -34.18
N ASN A 681 24.63 -7.52 -34.21
CA ASN A 681 25.04 -8.90 -34.43
C ASN A 681 24.61 -9.82 -33.27
N ARG A 682 24.67 -9.33 -32.02
CA ARG A 682 24.32 -10.06 -30.80
C ARG A 682 23.93 -9.11 -29.66
N ILE A 683 22.78 -9.32 -29.03
CA ILE A 683 22.37 -8.75 -27.74
C ILE A 683 21.67 -9.87 -26.97
N ASP A 684 22.10 -10.11 -25.74
CA ASP A 684 21.50 -11.14 -24.89
C ASP A 684 20.37 -10.50 -24.07
N PHE A 685 19.10 -10.81 -24.39
CA PHE A 685 17.94 -10.37 -23.60
C PHE A 685 17.35 -11.52 -22.79
N ARG A 686 17.19 -11.33 -21.49
CA ARG A 686 16.55 -12.29 -20.58
C ARG A 686 15.34 -11.66 -19.91
N VAL A 687 14.14 -12.16 -20.23
CA VAL A 687 12.87 -11.73 -19.61
C VAL A 687 12.94 -11.83 -18.09
N VAL A 688 13.35 -13.00 -17.59
CA VAL A 688 13.64 -13.28 -16.18
C VAL A 688 14.97 -14.01 -16.12
N TYR A 689 15.96 -13.38 -15.50
CA TYR A 689 17.24 -14.00 -15.22
C TYR A 689 17.29 -14.48 -13.77
N ASN A 690 17.40 -15.80 -13.61
CA ASN A 690 17.60 -16.46 -12.32
C ASN A 690 18.73 -17.49 -12.45
N ASN A 691 19.83 -17.30 -11.74
CA ASN A 691 20.94 -18.25 -11.70
C ASN A 691 21.35 -18.57 -10.25
N ARG A 692 20.36 -18.57 -9.36
CA ARG A 692 20.51 -19.00 -7.97
C ARG A 692 20.53 -20.52 -7.87
N ASP A 693 21.15 -21.03 -6.82
CA ASP A 693 21.33 -22.46 -6.60
C ASP A 693 20.72 -22.85 -5.25
N TYR A 694 19.45 -23.30 -5.29
CA TYR A 694 18.73 -23.75 -4.09
C TYR A 694 19.06 -25.21 -3.74
N SER A 695 20.12 -25.79 -4.32
CA SER A 695 20.42 -27.21 -4.15
C SER A 695 20.78 -27.59 -2.71
N LEU A 696 21.22 -26.62 -1.91
CA LEU A 696 21.70 -26.81 -0.54
C LEU A 696 20.67 -26.45 0.55
N ILE A 697 19.44 -26.08 0.19
CA ILE A 697 18.40 -25.70 1.16
C ILE A 697 17.71 -26.93 1.75
N GLU A 698 17.61 -26.97 3.08
CA GLU A 698 16.84 -27.98 3.81
C GLU A 698 15.34 -27.64 3.91
N ASN A 699 14.47 -28.63 4.18
CA ASN A 699 13.02 -28.42 4.22
C ASN A 699 12.57 -27.38 5.28
N GLU A 700 13.23 -27.33 6.44
CA GLU A 700 12.92 -26.32 7.47
C GLU A 700 13.38 -24.91 7.07
N GLU A 701 14.52 -24.78 6.37
CA GLU A 701 14.97 -23.52 5.79
C GLU A 701 14.03 -23.08 4.66
N PHE A 702 13.59 -24.02 3.82
CA PHE A 702 12.63 -23.78 2.76
C PHE A 702 11.27 -23.28 3.28
N LYS A 703 10.72 -23.85 4.37
CA LYS A 703 9.48 -23.35 4.99
C LYS A 703 9.57 -21.87 5.37
N LYS A 704 10.75 -21.42 5.81
CA LYS A 704 11.00 -20.01 6.17
C LYS A 704 11.02 -19.12 4.93
N ILE A 705 11.80 -19.48 3.90
CA ILE A 705 11.92 -18.65 2.69
C ILE A 705 10.70 -18.68 1.78
N SER A 706 9.91 -19.75 1.83
CA SER A 706 8.63 -19.81 1.13
C SER A 706 7.51 -19.08 1.87
N ASN A 707 7.74 -18.64 3.12
CA ASN A 707 6.71 -18.10 4.00
C ASN A 707 5.48 -19.04 4.10
N ASN A 708 5.73 -20.35 4.14
CA ASN A 708 4.74 -21.44 3.97
C ASN A 708 3.97 -21.46 2.64
N ASN A 709 4.19 -20.50 1.74
CA ASN A 709 3.61 -20.47 0.40
C ASN A 709 4.44 -21.31 -0.58
N ARG A 710 3.93 -22.50 -0.95
CA ARG A 710 4.62 -23.42 -1.87
C ARG A 710 4.26 -23.21 -3.34
N PHE A 711 3.92 -21.98 -3.70
CA PHE A 711 3.44 -21.63 -5.04
C PHE A 711 4.11 -20.37 -5.56
N TYR A 712 4.58 -20.42 -6.81
CA TYR A 712 5.04 -19.27 -7.57
C TYR A 712 4.39 -19.27 -8.95
N SER A 713 3.95 -18.10 -9.41
CA SER A 713 3.44 -17.95 -10.77
C SER A 713 4.16 -16.84 -11.52
N LEU A 714 4.45 -17.11 -12.80
CA LEU A 714 5.08 -16.18 -13.71
C LEU A 714 4.25 -16.07 -14.99
N ASN A 715 3.79 -14.86 -15.28
CA ASN A 715 3.09 -14.56 -16.51
C ASN A 715 3.97 -13.68 -17.42
N VAL A 716 4.23 -14.16 -18.64
CA VAL A 716 4.94 -13.43 -19.68
C VAL A 716 4.03 -13.31 -20.89
N SER A 717 3.74 -12.07 -21.34
CA SER A 717 2.90 -11.87 -22.53
C SER A 717 3.28 -10.69 -23.41
N ASP A 718 3.07 -10.79 -24.72
CA ASP A 718 3.33 -9.70 -25.66
C ASP A 718 4.75 -9.10 -25.55
N VAL A 719 5.77 -9.95 -25.37
CA VAL A 719 7.18 -9.54 -25.35
C VAL A 719 7.77 -9.63 -26.75
N ASP A 720 8.19 -8.49 -27.30
CA ASP A 720 8.74 -8.35 -28.65
C ASP A 720 10.24 -7.99 -28.62
N ILE A 721 11.08 -9.01 -28.72
CA ILE A 721 12.55 -8.92 -28.74
C ILE A 721 13.14 -9.23 -30.13
N TYR A 722 12.29 -9.24 -31.16
CA TYR A 722 12.51 -9.84 -32.49
C TYR A 722 13.72 -9.29 -33.28
N LYS A 723 14.36 -8.20 -32.84
CA LYS A 723 15.47 -7.51 -33.56
C LYS A 723 16.85 -7.57 -32.89
N ALA A 724 17.03 -8.34 -31.82
CA ALA A 724 18.18 -8.19 -30.92
C ALA A 724 19.41 -9.11 -31.18
N GLY A 725 19.44 -9.98 -32.19
CA GLY A 725 20.68 -10.69 -32.62
C GLY A 725 20.97 -12.03 -31.91
N SER A 726 21.63 -12.96 -32.63
CA SER A 726 21.99 -14.34 -32.21
C SER A 726 23.48 -14.42 -31.82
N SER A 727 23.99 -15.40 -31.05
CA SER A 727 24.45 -16.67 -31.63
C SER A 727 25.02 -17.67 -30.59
N ASP A 728 24.52 -17.72 -29.34
CA ASP A 728 24.89 -18.78 -28.38
C ASP A 728 23.62 -19.39 -27.77
N TYR A 729 23.67 -20.68 -27.46
CA TYR A 729 22.58 -21.46 -26.86
C TYR A 729 21.89 -20.70 -25.70
N ASP A 730 22.65 -20.02 -24.85
CA ASP A 730 22.12 -19.28 -23.68
C ASP A 730 21.34 -18.00 -24.01
N GLY A 731 21.47 -17.43 -25.22
CA GLY A 731 20.80 -16.19 -25.64
C GLY A 731 19.35 -16.38 -26.12
N TYR A 732 18.93 -17.63 -26.36
CA TYR A 732 17.56 -17.94 -26.83
C TYR A 732 16.60 -18.23 -25.67
N PHE A 733 17.10 -18.32 -24.45
CA PHE A 733 16.34 -18.70 -23.28
C PHE A 733 16.24 -17.55 -22.29
N GLY A 734 15.10 -16.87 -22.33
CA GLY A 734 14.91 -15.65 -21.58
C GLY A 734 14.19 -15.82 -20.24
N VAL A 735 13.53 -16.96 -20.00
CA VAL A 735 12.61 -17.10 -18.86
C VAL A 735 13.10 -18.18 -17.90
N HIS A 736 13.96 -17.82 -16.94
CA HIS A 736 14.49 -18.77 -15.97
C HIS A 736 13.50 -19.06 -14.83
N THR A 737 13.23 -20.34 -14.59
CA THR A 737 12.48 -20.81 -13.41
C THR A 737 13.38 -20.92 -12.17
N PHE A 738 12.77 -21.04 -10.98
CA PHE A 738 13.52 -21.40 -9.78
C PHE A 738 13.90 -22.89 -9.82
N GLY A 739 15.14 -23.22 -9.47
CA GLY A 739 15.63 -24.61 -9.43
C GLY A 739 15.77 -25.14 -8.01
N PHE A 740 14.90 -26.06 -7.59
CA PHE A 740 14.95 -26.72 -6.27
C PHE A 740 15.32 -28.21 -6.37
N THR A 741 15.86 -28.79 -5.29
CA THR A 741 16.11 -30.25 -5.17
C THR A 741 14.84 -31.05 -4.94
N GLU A 742 14.94 -32.37 -5.09
CA GLU A 742 13.87 -33.33 -4.82
C GLU A 742 13.33 -33.33 -3.37
N ASN A 743 14.04 -32.67 -2.43
CA ASN A 743 13.67 -32.60 -1.03
C ASN A 743 12.71 -31.45 -0.71
N VAL A 744 12.52 -30.53 -1.65
CA VAL A 744 11.81 -29.26 -1.45
C VAL A 744 10.77 -29.06 -2.55
N ILE A 745 9.48 -29.07 -2.20
CA ILE A 745 8.40 -28.92 -3.20
C ILE A 745 7.92 -27.47 -3.25
N MET A 746 8.18 -26.80 -4.37
CA MET A 746 7.56 -25.54 -4.77
C MET A 746 6.88 -25.72 -6.13
N ARG A 747 5.55 -25.61 -6.17
CA ARG A 747 4.81 -25.63 -7.44
C ARG A 747 5.08 -24.32 -8.18
N GLN A 748 5.44 -24.42 -9.45
CA GLN A 748 5.64 -23.25 -10.32
C GLN A 748 4.70 -23.34 -11.51
N ASP A 749 3.87 -22.32 -11.68
CA ASP A 749 2.93 -22.18 -12.80
C ASP A 749 3.43 -21.05 -13.73
N ILE A 750 4.05 -21.43 -14.84
CA ILE A 750 4.67 -20.51 -15.80
C ILE A 750 3.79 -20.40 -17.05
N LYS A 751 3.33 -19.19 -17.39
CA LYS A 751 2.56 -18.92 -18.60
C LYS A 751 3.33 -17.97 -19.51
N ILE A 752 3.51 -18.35 -20.77
CA ILE A 752 4.16 -17.55 -21.81
C ILE A 752 3.22 -17.49 -23.02
N GLU A 753 2.78 -16.30 -23.38
CA GLU A 753 1.81 -16.11 -24.46
C GLU A 753 2.22 -14.97 -25.39
N LYS A 754 2.06 -15.12 -26.72
CA LYS A 754 2.36 -14.06 -27.71
C LYS A 754 3.76 -13.43 -27.57
N SER A 755 4.71 -14.18 -27.03
CA SER A 755 6.07 -13.72 -26.72
C SER A 755 7.05 -14.55 -27.53
N ASN A 756 7.31 -14.11 -28.76
CA ASN A 756 8.13 -14.85 -29.71
C ASN A 756 9.55 -15.09 -29.17
N ASN A 757 10.03 -16.33 -29.30
CA ASN A 757 11.34 -16.78 -28.86
C ASN A 757 11.65 -16.54 -27.35
N CYS A 758 10.63 -16.35 -26.51
CA CYS A 758 10.78 -16.32 -25.05
C CYS A 758 10.70 -17.74 -24.49
N ILE A 759 11.78 -18.50 -24.59
CA ILE A 759 11.79 -19.92 -24.21
C ILE A 759 12.07 -20.07 -22.70
N PRO A 760 11.32 -20.93 -21.97
CA PRO A 760 11.56 -21.19 -20.55
C PRO A 760 12.77 -22.12 -20.32
N VAL A 761 13.54 -21.84 -19.27
CA VAL A 761 14.57 -22.74 -18.73
C VAL A 761 14.05 -23.38 -17.46
N ILE A 762 13.68 -24.64 -17.55
CA ILE A 762 13.13 -25.41 -16.43
C ILE A 762 14.27 -25.99 -15.60
N LYS A 763 14.44 -25.51 -14.35
CA LYS A 763 15.56 -25.87 -13.47
C LYS A 763 15.18 -26.77 -12.29
N SER A 764 13.91 -26.89 -11.92
CA SER A 764 13.49 -27.60 -10.70
C SER A 764 13.34 -29.11 -10.89
N ALA A 765 13.62 -29.86 -9.82
CA ALA A 765 13.38 -31.30 -9.73
C ALA A 765 11.92 -31.67 -9.40
N ASN A 766 11.06 -30.73 -9.01
CA ASN A 766 9.67 -31.01 -8.61
C ASN A 766 8.67 -30.55 -9.70
N ASP A 767 7.39 -30.86 -9.53
CA ASP A 767 6.35 -30.59 -10.52
C ASP A 767 6.27 -29.10 -10.89
N ILE A 768 6.47 -28.82 -12.18
CA ILE A 768 6.31 -27.51 -12.82
C ILE A 768 5.28 -27.65 -13.93
N SER A 769 4.35 -26.68 -14.00
CA SER A 769 3.46 -26.52 -15.14
C SER A 769 3.93 -25.34 -15.99
N VAL A 770 4.22 -25.59 -17.27
CA VAL A 770 4.58 -24.56 -18.25
C VAL A 770 3.53 -24.53 -19.35
N LYS A 771 2.96 -23.36 -19.62
CA LYS A 771 1.96 -23.15 -20.68
C LYS A 771 2.49 -22.13 -21.67
N MET A 772 2.67 -22.55 -22.92
CA MET A 772 3.14 -21.74 -24.03
C MET A 772 2.02 -21.61 -25.07
N ALA A 773 1.70 -20.40 -25.51
CA ALA A 773 0.59 -20.17 -26.45
C ALA A 773 0.86 -19.06 -27.46
N ASN A 774 0.35 -19.24 -28.68
CA ASN A 774 0.31 -18.20 -29.73
C ASN A 774 1.69 -17.59 -30.02
N MET A 775 2.75 -18.40 -30.07
CA MET A 775 4.12 -17.92 -30.22
C MET A 775 4.90 -18.68 -31.28
N MET A 776 5.95 -18.05 -31.80
CA MET A 776 6.96 -18.65 -32.67
C MET A 776 8.25 -18.83 -31.88
N PHE A 777 8.84 -20.02 -31.88
CA PHE A 777 10.11 -20.28 -31.18
C PHE A 777 10.87 -21.43 -31.80
N ASN A 778 12.17 -21.50 -31.53
CA ASN A 778 13.04 -22.52 -32.11
C ASN A 778 12.93 -23.86 -31.36
N TYR A 779 13.30 -23.91 -30.08
CA TYR A 779 13.47 -25.19 -29.37
C TYR A 779 12.95 -25.15 -27.93
N ILE A 780 13.01 -26.28 -27.21
CA ILE A 780 12.56 -26.40 -25.81
C ILE A 780 13.73 -26.89 -24.97
N ALA A 781 14.09 -26.18 -23.91
CA ALA A 781 15.15 -26.63 -23.00
C ALA A 781 14.65 -27.03 -21.62
N VAL A 782 15.22 -28.12 -21.12
CA VAL A 782 14.96 -28.65 -19.78
C VAL A 782 16.31 -28.88 -19.10
N ASP A 783 16.74 -27.98 -18.22
CA ASP A 783 18.12 -27.91 -17.69
C ASP A 783 18.47 -29.06 -16.75
N GLY A 784 19.42 -29.91 -17.19
CA GLY A 784 19.90 -31.20 -16.67
C GLY A 784 20.39 -31.30 -15.21
N ARG A 785 20.58 -30.20 -14.47
CA ARG A 785 21.50 -30.18 -13.32
C ARG A 785 21.03 -30.80 -12.00
N ILE A 786 19.73 -31.06 -11.79
CA ILE A 786 19.20 -31.52 -10.48
C ILE A 786 18.58 -32.93 -10.59
N ASN A 787 18.90 -33.82 -9.63
CA ASN A 787 18.35 -35.19 -9.49
C ASN A 787 16.87 -35.16 -9.04
N LYS A 788 16.04 -36.08 -9.57
CA LYS A 788 14.57 -36.11 -9.40
C LYS A 788 14.10 -37.37 -8.66
N LYS A 789 13.00 -37.26 -7.89
CA LYS A 789 12.22 -38.40 -7.37
C LYS A 789 11.48 -39.11 -8.49
N LEU A 790 11.46 -40.45 -8.47
CA LEU A 790 10.83 -41.32 -9.49
C LEU A 790 9.34 -41.01 -9.82
N GLU A 791 8.63 -40.25 -8.98
CA GLU A 791 7.17 -40.04 -9.05
C GLU A 791 6.74 -38.63 -9.51
N SER A 792 7.67 -37.73 -9.82
CA SER A 792 7.33 -36.34 -10.23
C SER A 792 7.44 -36.14 -11.75
N SER A 793 6.61 -35.28 -12.34
CA SER A 793 6.58 -35.01 -13.79
C SER A 793 6.43 -33.52 -14.07
N ASN A 794 7.30 -32.98 -14.92
CA ASN A 794 7.13 -31.60 -15.41
C ASN A 794 6.17 -31.66 -16.59
N GLU A 795 5.17 -30.78 -16.61
CA GLU A 795 4.16 -30.73 -17.65
C GLU A 795 4.34 -29.46 -18.48
N ILE A 796 4.58 -29.63 -19.77
CA ILE A 796 4.72 -28.54 -20.73
C ILE A 796 3.55 -28.63 -21.70
N PHE A 797 2.77 -27.56 -21.80
CA PHE A 797 1.64 -27.46 -22.71
C PHE A 797 1.91 -26.39 -23.76
N ILE A 798 1.74 -26.73 -25.03
CA ILE A 798 2.01 -25.84 -26.17
C ILE A 798 0.75 -25.73 -27.01
N TYR A 799 0.26 -24.51 -27.22
CA TYR A 799 -0.99 -24.24 -27.93
C TYR A 799 -0.76 -23.29 -29.10
N ASN A 800 -1.36 -23.58 -30.26
CA ASN A 800 -1.46 -22.65 -31.39
C ASN A 800 -0.13 -21.96 -31.77
N SER A 801 0.98 -22.69 -31.72
CA SER A 801 2.33 -22.12 -31.84
C SER A 801 3.07 -22.67 -33.06
N ILE A 802 4.15 -22.00 -33.48
CA ILE A 802 5.06 -22.50 -34.51
C ILE A 802 6.40 -22.85 -33.88
N VAL A 803 6.82 -24.11 -34.03
CA VAL A 803 8.06 -24.65 -33.46
C VAL A 803 9.06 -24.91 -34.58
N TYR A 804 10.25 -24.31 -34.51
CA TYR A 804 11.29 -24.39 -35.56
C TYR A 804 12.49 -25.24 -35.11
N ASN A 805 12.66 -26.44 -35.66
CA ASN A 805 13.67 -27.42 -35.21
C ASN A 805 13.49 -27.81 -33.72
N PRO A 806 12.47 -28.63 -33.41
CA PRO A 806 12.19 -29.05 -32.03
C PRO A 806 13.36 -29.88 -31.49
N GLU A 807 14.28 -29.22 -30.80
CA GLU A 807 15.37 -29.85 -30.06
C GLU A 807 15.01 -29.83 -28.57
N ILE A 808 15.14 -30.98 -27.89
CA ILE A 808 15.03 -31.09 -26.43
C ILE A 808 16.44 -31.25 -25.88
N ILE A 809 16.94 -30.20 -25.24
CA ILE A 809 18.27 -30.22 -24.65
C ILE A 809 18.17 -30.83 -23.26
N ASN A 810 18.74 -32.02 -23.09
CA ASN A 810 18.78 -32.75 -21.83
C ASN A 810 20.21 -33.30 -21.57
N PRO A 811 21.15 -32.45 -21.10
CA PRO A 811 22.57 -32.78 -21.06
C PRO A 811 22.95 -33.94 -20.11
N SER A 812 22.05 -34.35 -19.21
CA SER A 812 22.35 -35.32 -18.14
C SER A 812 21.57 -36.63 -18.23
N GLY A 813 20.57 -36.76 -19.10
CA GLY A 813 20.08 -38.08 -19.52
C GLY A 813 19.24 -38.91 -18.53
N TYR A 814 18.50 -38.32 -17.58
CA TYR A 814 17.75 -39.08 -16.55
C TYR A 814 16.27 -38.66 -16.34
N ARG A 815 15.59 -38.04 -17.30
CA ARG A 815 14.39 -37.21 -17.00
C ARG A 815 13.08 -37.63 -17.66
N ALA A 816 12.00 -37.63 -16.88
CA ALA A 816 10.62 -37.70 -17.35
C ALA A 816 9.94 -36.32 -17.39
N CYS A 817 9.56 -35.89 -18.60
CA CYS A 817 8.81 -34.67 -18.89
C CYS A 817 7.66 -35.04 -19.82
N VAL A 818 6.46 -34.51 -19.56
CA VAL A 818 5.31 -34.67 -20.45
C VAL A 818 5.16 -33.38 -21.24
N ILE A 819 5.27 -33.45 -22.55
CA ILE A 819 5.09 -32.31 -23.45
C ILE A 819 3.82 -32.56 -24.27
N SER A 820 2.79 -31.78 -24.02
CA SER A 820 1.53 -31.86 -24.73
C SER A 820 1.40 -30.70 -25.71
N ILE A 821 1.27 -30.99 -27.00
CA ILE A 821 1.29 -30.02 -28.09
C ILE A 821 -0.05 -30.07 -28.81
N PHE A 822 -0.72 -28.92 -28.90
CA PHE A 822 -2.06 -28.76 -29.43
C PHE A 822 -2.07 -27.73 -30.57
N ASN A 823 -2.69 -28.09 -31.69
CA ASN A 823 -2.99 -27.18 -32.80
C ASN A 823 -1.79 -26.34 -33.27
N SER A 824 -0.58 -26.91 -33.22
CA SER A 824 0.68 -26.21 -33.50
C SER A 824 1.31 -26.68 -34.82
N LYS A 825 2.18 -25.86 -35.40
CA LYS A 825 2.89 -26.14 -36.65
C LYS A 825 4.38 -26.38 -36.37
N PHE A 826 4.97 -27.37 -37.04
CA PHE A 826 6.41 -27.57 -37.06
C PHE A 826 7.01 -27.12 -38.40
N ASP A 827 8.16 -26.45 -38.37
CA ASP A 827 8.89 -26.04 -39.59
C ASP A 827 10.42 -26.11 -39.39
N TRP A 828 11.16 -25.94 -40.49
CA TRP A 828 12.63 -26.03 -40.49
C TRP A 828 13.28 -24.75 -39.94
N LEU A 829 14.41 -24.89 -39.24
CA LEU A 829 15.18 -23.76 -38.71
C LEU A 829 15.58 -22.75 -39.79
N SER A 830 15.84 -23.19 -41.02
CA SER A 830 16.16 -22.32 -42.16
C SER A 830 15.04 -21.35 -42.55
N LYS A 831 13.81 -21.60 -42.09
CA LYS A 831 12.67 -20.69 -42.26
C LYS A 831 12.36 -19.89 -40.98
N SER A 832 13.15 -20.08 -39.92
CA SER A 832 12.97 -19.35 -38.68
C SER A 832 13.29 -17.88 -38.90
N PRO A 833 12.42 -16.95 -38.48
CA PRO A 833 12.75 -15.53 -38.49
C PRO A 833 13.87 -15.16 -37.49
N PHE A 834 14.25 -16.09 -36.60
CA PHE A 834 15.25 -15.88 -35.55
C PHE A 834 16.66 -16.37 -35.93
N SER A 835 16.82 -17.05 -37.07
CA SER A 835 18.13 -17.59 -37.48
C SER A 835 18.89 -16.57 -38.32
N THR A 836 19.86 -15.85 -37.73
CA THR A 836 20.77 -14.99 -38.51
C THR A 836 22.01 -15.72 -39.04
N LEU A 837 22.29 -16.97 -38.66
CA LEU A 837 23.32 -17.82 -39.30
C LEU A 837 23.20 -19.29 -38.84
N ARG A 838 22.61 -20.15 -39.68
CA ARG A 838 22.95 -21.59 -39.81
C ARG A 838 22.70 -22.00 -41.27
N ASN A 839 23.47 -21.42 -42.19
CA ASN A 839 23.60 -21.92 -43.56
C ASN A 839 24.71 -22.99 -43.70
N GLU A 840 25.38 -23.37 -42.61
CA GLU A 840 26.46 -24.36 -42.62
C GLU A 840 26.35 -25.37 -41.47
N ILE A 841 25.17 -25.98 -41.30
CA ILE A 841 25.17 -27.35 -40.79
C ILE A 841 24.89 -28.23 -41.99
N ASP A 842 25.98 -28.79 -42.49
CA ASP A 842 26.00 -29.89 -43.44
C ASP A 842 25.09 -31.00 -42.87
N PHE A 843 23.88 -31.13 -43.44
CA PHE A 843 22.87 -32.11 -43.03
C PHE A 843 23.36 -33.56 -43.17
N ASN A 844 24.54 -33.78 -43.74
CA ASN A 844 25.04 -35.11 -44.11
C ASN A 844 26.25 -35.62 -43.31
N ASN A 845 26.98 -34.82 -42.53
CA ASN A 845 28.28 -35.27 -41.99
C ASN A 845 28.58 -35.04 -40.51
N ASN A 846 27.62 -34.60 -39.69
CA ASN A 846 27.77 -34.62 -38.23
C ASN A 846 26.50 -35.12 -37.52
N MET A 847 25.98 -36.27 -37.96
CA MET A 847 25.26 -37.20 -37.07
C MET A 847 26.27 -37.95 -36.17
N GLY A 848 27.23 -37.21 -35.61
CA GLY A 848 28.28 -37.74 -34.75
C GLY A 848 27.84 -37.69 -33.29
N SER A 849 27.44 -38.84 -32.77
CA SER A 849 27.45 -39.22 -31.34
C SER A 849 26.68 -38.42 -30.28
N ASP A 850 26.13 -37.23 -30.54
CA ASP A 850 25.45 -36.42 -29.49
C ASP A 850 23.93 -36.54 -29.48
N PHE A 851 23.34 -37.34 -30.37
CA PHE A 851 21.97 -37.86 -30.22
C PHE A 851 21.97 -39.05 -29.24
N VAL A 852 22.48 -38.82 -28.03
CA VAL A 852 22.19 -39.74 -26.93
C VAL A 852 20.89 -39.26 -26.30
N LEU A 853 19.79 -39.94 -26.62
CA LEU A 853 18.69 -40.12 -25.68
C LEU A 853 19.30 -40.70 -24.40
N GLY A 854 19.87 -39.85 -23.55
CA GLY A 854 20.36 -40.27 -22.26
C GLY A 854 19.14 -40.74 -21.49
N LYS A 855 19.09 -42.06 -21.17
CA LYS A 855 18.34 -42.83 -20.15
C LYS A 855 17.08 -42.25 -19.45
N GLY A 856 16.44 -41.22 -19.99
CA GLY A 856 15.37 -40.43 -19.41
C GLY A 856 14.19 -40.35 -20.35
N GLY A 857 13.02 -40.84 -19.93
CA GLY A 857 11.84 -40.95 -20.78
C GLY A 857 11.05 -39.65 -20.90
N VAL A 858 11.23 -38.89 -21.98
CA VAL A 858 10.32 -37.81 -22.36
C VAL A 858 9.07 -38.40 -23.02
N ILE A 859 7.88 -37.91 -22.67
CA ILE A 859 6.60 -38.28 -23.30
C ILE A 859 6.11 -37.07 -24.10
N ILE A 860 5.97 -37.22 -25.41
CA ILE A 860 5.39 -36.19 -26.28
C ILE A 860 3.98 -36.63 -26.69
N ILE A 861 2.99 -35.77 -26.44
CA ILE A 861 1.60 -35.98 -26.83
C ILE A 861 1.26 -34.91 -27.88
N ILE A 862 0.93 -35.32 -29.10
CA ILE A 862 0.65 -34.38 -30.21
C ILE A 862 -0.82 -34.50 -30.61
N ASN A 863 -1.55 -33.38 -30.63
CA ASN A 863 -2.96 -33.36 -31.00
C ASN A 863 -3.28 -32.19 -31.95
N GLY A 864 -3.83 -32.48 -33.13
CA GLY A 864 -4.26 -31.46 -34.10
C GLY A 864 -3.13 -30.69 -34.80
N CYS A 865 -1.90 -31.21 -34.86
CA CYS A 865 -0.73 -30.52 -35.43
C CYS A 865 -0.46 -30.88 -36.92
N PHE A 866 0.25 -30.01 -37.64
CA PHE A 866 0.60 -30.20 -39.08
C PHE A 866 2.11 -29.92 -39.33
N GLY A 867 2.80 -30.79 -40.10
CA GLY A 867 4.23 -30.66 -40.45
C GLY A 867 4.92 -32.00 -40.80
N ARG A 868 6.16 -31.97 -41.33
CA ARG A 868 7.00 -33.17 -41.59
C ARG A 868 7.93 -33.41 -40.39
N LEU A 869 7.71 -34.49 -39.64
CA LEU A 869 8.57 -34.98 -38.56
C LEU A 869 9.45 -36.12 -39.12
N GLU A 870 10.62 -35.82 -39.69
CA GLU A 870 11.43 -36.82 -40.42
C GLU A 870 12.62 -37.40 -39.62
N SER A 871 12.79 -37.12 -38.32
CA SER A 871 13.95 -37.64 -37.56
C SER A 871 13.79 -37.70 -36.03
N LEU A 872 12.76 -38.37 -35.52
CA LEU A 872 12.74 -38.82 -34.11
C LEU A 872 13.20 -40.28 -34.08
N ASP A 873 14.47 -40.50 -33.75
CA ASP A 873 14.99 -41.84 -33.48
C ASP A 873 14.58 -42.23 -32.06
N MET A 874 13.72 -43.25 -31.91
CA MET A 874 13.08 -43.63 -30.65
C MET A 874 13.42 -45.05 -30.25
N THR A 875 13.96 -45.23 -29.05
CA THR A 875 14.07 -46.55 -28.41
C THR A 875 13.04 -46.67 -27.27
N TYR A 876 12.22 -47.73 -27.32
CA TYR A 876 11.07 -47.94 -26.43
C TYR A 876 11.44 -48.68 -25.12
N ASN A 877 10.82 -48.29 -24.00
CA ASN A 877 10.84 -49.03 -22.73
C ASN A 877 9.47 -49.67 -22.45
N GLU A 878 9.36 -50.95 -22.10
CA GLU A 878 8.07 -51.64 -21.85
C GLU A 878 7.17 -51.00 -20.77
N ARG A 879 7.73 -50.24 -19.81
CA ARG A 879 6.93 -49.44 -18.85
C ARG A 879 6.11 -48.33 -19.54
N PHE A 880 6.57 -47.84 -20.69
CA PHE A 880 5.95 -46.77 -21.47
C PHE A 880 4.61 -47.19 -22.11
N LYS A 881 4.52 -48.44 -22.63
CA LYS A 881 3.28 -48.98 -23.21
C LYS A 881 2.13 -49.06 -22.20
N LYS A 882 2.47 -49.34 -20.93
CA LYS A 882 1.49 -49.46 -19.85
C LYS A 882 0.90 -48.10 -19.44
N TYR A 883 1.72 -47.07 -19.26
CA TYR A 883 1.24 -45.74 -18.85
C TYR A 883 0.34 -45.06 -19.90
N ILE A 884 0.68 -45.18 -21.20
CA ILE A 884 -0.14 -44.62 -22.30
C ILE A 884 -1.49 -45.34 -22.41
N SER A 885 -1.50 -46.68 -22.33
CA SER A 885 -2.73 -47.47 -22.43
C SER A 885 -3.69 -47.29 -21.25
N GLU A 886 -3.17 -46.89 -20.08
CA GLU A 886 -3.96 -46.62 -18.88
C GLU A 886 -4.58 -45.21 -18.88
N ASN A 887 -3.86 -44.20 -19.38
CA ASN A 887 -4.25 -42.78 -19.19
C ASN A 887 -4.74 -42.05 -20.44
N TYR A 888 -4.42 -42.54 -21.65
CA TYR A 888 -4.71 -41.82 -22.89
C TYR A 888 -5.16 -42.81 -23.99
N LYS A 889 -6.45 -43.16 -24.05
CA LYS A 889 -6.95 -44.22 -24.96
C LYS A 889 -7.30 -43.76 -26.39
N ASP A 890 -7.48 -42.46 -26.62
CA ASP A 890 -8.09 -41.93 -27.87
C ASP A 890 -7.28 -40.86 -28.63
N THR A 891 -5.97 -40.70 -28.37
CA THR A 891 -5.13 -39.67 -29.03
C THR A 891 -4.19 -40.29 -30.07
N ARG A 892 -3.86 -39.58 -31.16
CA ARG A 892 -2.79 -40.00 -32.09
C ARG A 892 -1.43 -39.69 -31.45
N TYR A 893 -0.61 -40.71 -31.18
CA TYR A 893 0.72 -40.52 -30.58
C TYR A 893 1.81 -40.53 -31.64
N TYR A 894 2.74 -39.60 -31.53
CA TYR A 894 4.07 -39.68 -32.14
C TYR A 894 5.04 -39.67 -30.95
N VAL A 895 5.73 -40.80 -30.78
CA VAL A 895 6.68 -40.99 -29.67
C VAL A 895 8.00 -40.28 -30.00
#